data_AF-A0A5A9N4T2-F1
#
_entry.id   AF-A0A5A9N4T2-F1
#
_cell.length_a   1.000
_cell.length_b   1.000
_cell.length_c   1.000
_cell.angle_alpha   90.00
_cell.angle_beta   90.00
_cell.angle_gamma   90.00
#
_symmetry.space_group_name_H-M   'P 1'
#
loop_
_entity.id
_entity.type
_entity.pdbx_description
1 polymer ?
#
loop_
_entity_poly.entity_id
_entity_poly.type
_entity_poly.pdbx_seq_one_letter_code
_entity_poly.pdbx_strand_id
1 'polypeptide(L)'
;MSSATTPPDSDPSRRRQVHSMLKMYYGLNEEGKCTEQGESLDPCDINGPHFDPEIYLNKLRQECSLGELMDHETCMVKQIRSLDSDMQTLVYENYNKFISATDTIRKMKNDFKKMEDEMDCLSANMTAITEFSARISGTLQDQHTQITKLSGVHTLLRKLQFLFELPARLNKCLELQAYAQAVNAHRKARCVLQQYSHMPSFRGIQDDCHVIMEQLAQQLRQKFRDGGSSARDLSECVELLLQLDEPAEELCDKFISHAQSRLEADLQGLEAELKDSPVADTSAASTHKPSPGLNPVSPSKSSTSNPFLSPTGGTDILEFIDRGCNEFVSSLCLVIASYQELFINRPQDGELALKNIPEMANGKLHVFVDTLAARYFSLVERRIQEEKGVGDNSLLVRALDRFHRRLQAITKLLPGSPVPSQGTEIVVRAARERIKQYLLALQTFYHDSLTDVRQALAAPRLTVGGACTSGGGALAASKDAQPNLSELLTSLSNFILNQLKSVLASVHLFTAKDITFSNKPYFRGEFCSQGVREGLVVSFIKFICQSSRQYCESAGDRGGSTPPALLLLLSRLCLDYETSTISYIFTLTDEQFLVQHHTPVTPVTALCAEAREAAQKLLNHYVKVQGLIISQMLRKSVETRDWVNTIEPRNVRAVMKRVVEDTTSIDVQVGLLYEEGVRKAHSSDSSKRTFSVYSSSRQQIRYAPSYTPSAPMDTNLLSNIHKLFSERIDIFSPVEFNKVSVLTGIIKISLKTFLECVRLRTFGRYGLQQIQVDCHYLQMYLWRFVSDENLVHFLLDEIVGSAAHRCLDPSPMEQSVIEVICATCIPVFLPLTVLYLLSVCRSPAASVLQWPPPLTPAAQLWDPLAVVLVAGFHSLCITVALLLLCLGLGMPLGYLFELVLPLAVCAIALSYLLSMYLYIRSFWAPKYALSLGGNTGNPLYDFFIGRELNPRIGDFDLKYFCELRPGLIGWVVINLGMLMKEVELRGSPSLAMLLVNVFQLLYVTDALWNEEAVLTTMDIVHDGFGFMLAFGDLAWVPFTYGLQAMFLVVHPQPELDIIFFEGPTLRKISSEETQHTKV
;
A
#
# COMPACT_ATOMS: atom_id res chain seq x y z
N MET A 1 27.56 6.04 -16.08
CA MET A 1 26.14 5.65 -16.02
C MET A 1 25.83 4.75 -17.21
N SER A 2 25.05 3.70 -16.96
CA SER A 2 24.85 2.48 -17.74
C SER A 2 23.36 2.27 -18.01
N SER A 3 23.04 1.68 -19.17
CA SER A 3 21.85 0.87 -19.56
C SER A 3 21.52 1.18 -21.02
N ALA A 4 21.71 0.28 -22.00
CA ALA A 4 21.15 -1.05 -22.21
C ALA A 4 19.74 -1.03 -22.81
N THR A 5 19.67 -1.30 -24.11
CA THR A 5 18.49 -1.81 -24.80
C THR A 5 18.94 -2.85 -25.82
N THR A 6 18.48 -4.09 -25.66
CA THR A 6 18.59 -5.20 -26.62
C THR A 6 17.19 -5.65 -27.04
N PRO A 7 17.04 -6.10 -28.28
CA PRO A 7 16.11 -7.19 -28.63
C PRO A 7 16.81 -8.25 -29.53
N PRO A 8 16.13 -9.33 -29.98
CA PRO A 8 15.42 -10.38 -29.23
C PRO A 8 15.96 -11.80 -29.53
N ASP A 9 15.51 -12.77 -28.72
CA ASP A 9 15.87 -14.19 -28.74
C ASP A 9 15.67 -14.91 -30.09
N SER A 10 16.59 -15.83 -30.39
CA SER A 10 16.59 -16.71 -31.56
C SER A 10 15.74 -17.97 -31.33
N ASP A 11 14.91 -18.27 -32.32
CA ASP A 11 13.84 -19.28 -32.29
C ASP A 11 14.37 -20.75 -32.18
N PRO A 12 13.95 -21.55 -31.17
CA PRO A 12 14.39 -22.94 -30.97
C PRO A 12 13.99 -23.90 -32.11
N SER A 13 13.10 -23.49 -33.01
CA SER A 13 12.72 -24.22 -34.22
C SER A 13 13.92 -24.42 -35.18
N ARG A 14 14.77 -23.39 -35.33
CA ARG A 14 15.89 -23.37 -36.28
C ARG A 14 17.00 -24.36 -35.90
N ARG A 15 17.24 -24.57 -34.60
CA ARG A 15 18.23 -25.52 -34.07
C ARG A 15 17.85 -26.97 -34.32
N ARG A 16 16.55 -27.31 -34.23
CA ARG A 16 16.05 -28.66 -34.54
C ARG A 16 16.12 -28.95 -36.04
N GLN A 17 15.85 -27.96 -36.87
CA GLN A 17 15.88 -28.10 -38.33
C GLN A 17 17.30 -28.35 -38.85
N VAL A 18 18.29 -27.61 -38.33
CA VAL A 18 19.72 -27.82 -38.67
C VAL A 18 20.22 -29.19 -38.22
N HIS A 19 19.82 -29.64 -37.02
CA HIS A 19 20.19 -30.97 -36.52
C HIS A 19 19.52 -32.10 -37.32
N SER A 20 18.29 -31.90 -37.79
CA SER A 20 17.58 -32.83 -38.69
C SER A 20 18.24 -32.92 -40.07
N MET A 21 18.68 -31.80 -40.64
CA MET A 21 19.37 -31.77 -41.94
C MET A 21 20.75 -32.44 -41.88
N LEU A 22 21.50 -32.24 -40.81
CA LEU A 22 22.78 -32.94 -40.58
C LEU A 22 22.59 -34.45 -40.41
N LYS A 23 21.49 -34.89 -39.77
CA LYS A 23 21.17 -36.31 -39.59
C LYS A 23 20.83 -37.00 -40.92
N MET A 24 20.13 -36.30 -41.82
CA MET A 24 19.82 -36.74 -43.19
C MET A 24 21.10 -36.82 -44.05
N TYR A 25 21.98 -35.82 -43.96
CA TYR A 25 23.24 -35.78 -44.73
C TYR A 25 24.21 -36.92 -44.40
N TYR A 26 24.22 -37.38 -43.15
CA TYR A 26 25.06 -38.50 -42.70
C TYR A 26 24.35 -39.87 -42.70
N GLY A 27 23.12 -39.97 -43.19
CA GLY A 27 22.40 -41.25 -43.36
C GLY A 27 22.07 -42.00 -42.07
N LEU A 28 21.98 -41.31 -40.94
CA LEU A 28 21.75 -41.93 -39.63
C LEU A 28 20.25 -42.04 -39.31
N ASN A 29 19.55 -42.97 -39.96
CA ASN A 29 18.24 -43.43 -39.48
C ASN A 29 18.40 -44.78 -38.79
N GLU A 30 17.99 -44.84 -37.52
CA GLU A 30 17.91 -46.08 -36.74
C GLU A 30 16.82 -46.99 -37.31
N GLU A 31 17.16 -48.27 -37.45
CA GLU A 31 16.26 -49.33 -37.90
C GLU A 31 15.03 -49.46 -36.99
N GLY A 32 13.84 -49.48 -37.60
CA GLY A 32 12.64 -50.04 -37.00
C GLY A 32 11.60 -49.03 -36.51
N LYS A 33 10.80 -48.50 -37.44
CA LYS A 33 9.32 -48.37 -37.32
C LYS A 33 8.75 -47.83 -38.63
N CYS A 34 8.18 -48.72 -39.45
CA CYS A 34 7.26 -48.33 -40.51
C CYS A 34 6.07 -47.59 -39.89
N THR A 35 5.92 -46.32 -40.23
CA THR A 35 4.61 -45.66 -40.22
C THR A 35 4.51 -44.91 -41.52
N GLU A 36 3.62 -45.39 -42.39
CA GLU A 36 3.29 -44.79 -43.68
C GLU A 36 2.80 -43.35 -43.48
N GLN A 37 3.62 -42.37 -43.87
CA GLN A 37 3.16 -41.05 -44.31
C GLN A 37 3.96 -40.71 -45.57
N GLY A 38 3.28 -40.59 -46.70
CA GLY A 38 3.89 -40.53 -48.03
C GLY A 38 4.94 -39.42 -48.14
N GLU A 39 6.17 -39.81 -48.45
CA GLU A 39 7.20 -38.90 -48.93
C GLU A 39 6.70 -38.31 -50.26
N SER A 40 6.54 -36.99 -50.29
CA SER A 40 6.20 -36.28 -51.52
C SER A 40 7.36 -36.43 -52.50
N LEU A 41 7.17 -37.28 -53.51
CA LEU A 41 8.00 -37.44 -54.70
C LEU A 41 7.93 -36.19 -55.61
N ASP A 42 7.95 -34.97 -55.07
CA ASP A 42 7.86 -33.76 -55.89
C ASP A 42 9.28 -33.39 -56.40
N PRO A 43 9.56 -33.53 -57.71
CA PRO A 43 10.87 -33.17 -58.28
C PRO A 43 11.15 -31.67 -58.23
N CYS A 44 10.17 -30.85 -57.82
CA CYS A 44 10.25 -29.40 -57.74
C CYS A 44 10.58 -28.86 -56.33
N ASP A 45 10.78 -29.70 -55.32
CA ASP A 45 11.22 -29.23 -54.00
C ASP A 45 12.74 -29.06 -53.98
N ILE A 46 13.23 -27.82 -53.93
CA ILE A 46 14.67 -27.46 -53.86
C ILE A 46 15.40 -28.19 -52.72
N ASN A 47 14.72 -28.51 -51.62
CA ASN A 47 15.33 -29.12 -50.44
C ASN A 47 15.15 -30.65 -50.39
N GLY A 48 14.48 -31.23 -51.39
CA GLY A 48 14.23 -32.66 -51.49
C GLY A 48 15.40 -33.43 -52.10
N PRO A 49 15.60 -34.71 -51.73
CA PRO A 49 16.68 -35.54 -52.27
C PRO A 49 16.51 -35.91 -53.76
N HIS A 50 15.33 -35.66 -54.34
CA HIS A 50 14.98 -35.96 -55.74
C HIS A 50 14.78 -34.69 -56.59
N PHE A 51 15.33 -33.55 -56.17
CA PHE A 51 15.23 -32.28 -56.89
C PHE A 51 15.84 -32.37 -58.30
N ASP A 52 15.05 -32.01 -59.32
CA ASP A 52 15.51 -31.89 -60.71
C ASP A 52 15.52 -30.40 -61.14
N PRO A 53 16.70 -29.81 -61.37
CA PRO A 53 16.83 -28.40 -61.73
C PRO A 53 16.08 -28.04 -63.01
N GLU A 54 16.04 -28.93 -64.01
CA GLU A 54 15.43 -28.62 -65.31
C GLU A 54 13.90 -28.58 -65.23
N ILE A 55 13.32 -29.50 -64.45
CA ILE A 55 11.87 -29.58 -64.23
C ILE A 55 11.40 -28.38 -63.39
N TYR A 56 12.16 -28.03 -62.35
CA TYR A 56 11.88 -26.87 -61.51
C TYR A 56 11.96 -25.56 -62.29
N LEU A 57 13.00 -25.37 -63.11
CA LEU A 57 13.16 -24.15 -63.90
C LEU A 57 12.07 -23.99 -64.97
N ASN A 58 11.66 -25.10 -65.59
CA ASN A 58 10.57 -25.10 -66.57
C ASN A 58 9.22 -24.76 -65.92
N LYS A 59 8.96 -25.23 -64.70
CA LYS A 59 7.78 -24.85 -63.91
C LYS A 59 7.79 -23.36 -63.56
N LEU A 60 8.92 -22.83 -63.08
CA LEU A 60 9.07 -21.41 -62.73
C LEU A 60 8.86 -20.48 -63.93
N ARG A 61 9.28 -20.89 -65.12
CA ARG A 61 9.07 -20.14 -66.38
C ARG A 61 7.61 -20.14 -66.86
N GLN A 62 6.81 -21.13 -66.47
CA GLN A 62 5.39 -21.22 -66.85
C GLN A 62 4.48 -20.50 -65.87
N GLU A 63 4.83 -20.49 -64.58
CA GLU A 63 3.97 -19.99 -63.50
C GLU A 63 4.26 -18.53 -63.08
N CYS A 64 5.47 -18.02 -63.29
CA CYS A 64 5.88 -16.69 -62.82
C CYS A 64 6.05 -15.67 -63.95
N SER A 65 5.71 -14.41 -63.69
CA SER A 65 5.99 -13.28 -64.59
C SER A 65 7.47 -12.89 -64.53
N LEU A 66 7.99 -12.20 -65.56
CA LEU A 66 9.42 -11.83 -65.66
C LEU A 66 9.92 -11.04 -64.43
N GLY A 67 9.08 -10.19 -63.84
CA GLY A 67 9.42 -9.44 -62.63
C GLY A 67 9.56 -10.32 -61.40
N GLU A 68 8.63 -11.26 -61.20
CA GLU A 68 8.66 -12.21 -60.08
C GLU A 68 9.85 -13.17 -60.20
N LEU A 69 10.27 -13.51 -61.42
CA LEU A 69 11.43 -14.35 -61.69
C LEU A 69 12.75 -13.65 -61.32
N MET A 70 12.86 -12.35 -61.61
CA MET A 70 14.00 -11.52 -61.21
C MET A 70 14.07 -11.32 -59.68
N ASP A 71 12.91 -11.17 -59.03
CA ASP A 71 12.85 -11.11 -57.57
C ASP A 71 13.25 -12.45 -56.93
N HIS A 72 12.85 -13.58 -57.53
CA HIS A 72 13.23 -14.90 -57.08
C HIS A 72 14.73 -15.17 -57.24
N GLU A 73 15.33 -14.76 -58.36
CA GLU A 73 16.80 -14.77 -58.56
C GLU A 73 17.51 -13.94 -57.48
N THR A 74 17.04 -12.72 -57.24
CA THR A 74 17.64 -11.82 -56.25
C THR A 74 17.53 -12.39 -54.84
N CYS A 75 16.43 -13.06 -54.52
CA CYS A 75 16.21 -13.76 -53.25
C CYS A 75 17.18 -14.94 -53.09
N MET A 76 17.30 -15.79 -54.12
CA MET A 76 18.22 -16.92 -54.11
C MET A 76 19.68 -16.48 -53.98
N VAL A 77 20.10 -15.43 -54.69
CA VAL A 77 21.46 -14.88 -54.58
C VAL A 77 21.74 -14.37 -53.16
N LYS A 78 20.77 -13.74 -52.50
CA LYS A 78 20.90 -13.34 -51.09
C LYS A 78 21.01 -14.54 -50.15
N GLN A 79 20.21 -15.59 -50.38
CA GLN A 79 20.26 -16.82 -49.59
C GLN A 79 21.61 -17.53 -49.74
N ILE A 80 22.11 -17.67 -50.97
CA ILE A 80 23.43 -18.26 -51.26
C ILE A 80 24.53 -17.50 -50.52
N ARG A 81 24.53 -16.16 -50.57
CA ARG A 81 25.52 -15.35 -49.84
C ARG A 81 25.42 -15.52 -48.32
N SER A 82 24.20 -15.65 -47.78
CA SER A 82 24.01 -15.87 -46.34
C SER A 82 24.50 -17.26 -45.91
N LEU A 83 24.21 -18.30 -46.69
CA LEU A 83 24.64 -19.67 -46.44
C LEU A 83 26.16 -19.81 -46.56
N ASP A 84 26.78 -19.13 -47.53
CA ASP A 84 28.23 -19.11 -47.68
C ASP A 84 28.92 -18.40 -46.50
N SER A 85 28.34 -17.29 -46.01
CA SER A 85 28.80 -16.62 -44.79
C SER A 85 28.64 -17.51 -43.55
N ASP A 86 27.52 -18.22 -43.42
CA ASP A 86 27.26 -19.14 -42.30
C ASP A 86 28.23 -20.33 -42.36
N MET A 87 28.51 -20.88 -43.54
CA MET A 87 29.50 -21.95 -43.75
C MET A 87 30.91 -21.47 -43.39
N GLN A 88 31.32 -20.28 -43.83
CA GLN A 88 32.61 -19.69 -43.48
C GLN A 88 32.75 -19.51 -41.96
N THR A 89 31.68 -19.08 -41.29
CA THR A 89 31.65 -18.94 -39.82
C THR A 89 31.77 -20.30 -39.14
N LEU A 90 31.11 -21.34 -39.67
CA LEU A 90 31.15 -22.70 -39.13
C LEU A 90 32.56 -23.33 -39.27
N VAL A 91 33.23 -23.06 -40.38
CA VAL A 91 34.62 -23.45 -40.65
C VAL A 91 35.60 -22.67 -39.77
N TYR A 92 35.37 -21.37 -39.54
CA TYR A 92 36.21 -20.55 -38.66
C TYR A 92 36.10 -20.97 -37.19
N GLU A 93 34.88 -21.18 -36.68
CA GLU A 93 34.64 -21.56 -35.28
C GLU A 93 35.11 -22.98 -34.95
N ASN A 94 35.17 -23.88 -35.94
CA ASN A 94 35.55 -25.28 -35.75
C ASN A 94 36.85 -25.68 -36.48
N TYR A 95 37.70 -24.72 -36.86
CA TYR A 95 38.91 -24.93 -37.68
C TYR A 95 39.85 -26.01 -37.11
N ASN A 96 40.03 -26.04 -35.78
CA ASN A 96 40.84 -27.08 -35.09
C ASN A 96 40.25 -28.49 -35.22
N LYS A 97 38.92 -28.64 -35.28
CA LYS A 97 38.26 -29.95 -35.43
C LYS A 97 38.33 -30.45 -36.87
N PHE A 98 38.31 -29.56 -37.86
CA PHE A 98 38.46 -29.91 -39.27
C PHE A 98 39.88 -30.39 -39.61
N ILE A 99 40.92 -29.77 -39.03
CA ILE A 99 42.31 -30.28 -39.17
C ILE A 99 42.45 -31.66 -38.51
N SER A 100 41.91 -31.83 -37.30
CA SER A 100 41.85 -33.13 -36.61
C SER A 100 41.15 -34.20 -37.46
N ALA A 101 40.00 -33.90 -38.04
CA ALA A 101 39.27 -34.83 -38.91
C ALA A 101 40.05 -35.15 -40.20
N THR A 102 40.74 -34.17 -40.79
CA THR A 102 41.55 -34.36 -42.00
C THR A 102 42.77 -35.24 -41.74
N ASP A 103 43.45 -35.04 -40.60
CA ASP A 103 44.57 -35.90 -40.19
C ASP A 103 44.10 -37.32 -39.85
N THR A 104 42.91 -37.45 -39.26
CA THR A 104 42.28 -38.76 -38.97
C THR A 104 41.91 -39.49 -40.26
N ILE A 105 41.35 -38.80 -41.26
CA ILE A 105 41.03 -39.37 -42.58
C ILE A 105 42.31 -39.78 -43.33
N ARG A 106 43.39 -38.99 -43.23
CA ARG A 106 44.68 -39.34 -43.83
C ARG A 106 45.31 -40.58 -43.17
N LYS A 107 45.18 -40.70 -41.84
CA LYS A 107 45.64 -41.86 -41.08
C LYS A 107 44.80 -43.11 -41.39
N MET A 108 43.47 -42.97 -41.41
CA MET A 108 42.54 -44.03 -41.83
C MET A 108 42.81 -44.49 -43.26
N LYS A 109 43.11 -43.60 -44.21
CA LYS A 109 43.42 -43.99 -45.59
C LYS A 109 44.68 -44.85 -45.71
N ASN A 110 45.70 -44.57 -44.90
CA ASN A 110 46.92 -45.38 -44.87
C ASN A 110 46.69 -46.73 -44.19
N ASP A 111 45.89 -46.76 -43.11
CA ASP A 111 45.53 -48.01 -42.42
C ASP A 111 44.60 -48.89 -43.27
N PHE A 112 43.68 -48.29 -44.03
CA PHE A 112 42.78 -49.02 -44.93
C PHE A 112 43.53 -49.70 -46.06
N LYS A 113 44.55 -49.04 -46.63
CA LYS A 113 45.37 -49.62 -47.69
C LYS A 113 46.16 -50.84 -47.20
N LYS A 114 46.63 -50.80 -45.95
CA LYS A 114 47.31 -51.93 -45.31
C LYS A 114 46.35 -53.09 -45.01
N MET A 115 45.11 -52.78 -44.64
CA MET A 115 44.05 -53.77 -44.40
C MET A 115 43.51 -54.39 -45.71
N GLU A 116 43.50 -53.62 -46.80
CA GLU A 116 43.16 -54.09 -48.15
C GLU A 116 44.20 -55.09 -48.67
N ASP A 117 45.49 -54.78 -48.53
CA ASP A 117 46.59 -55.70 -48.86
C ASP A 117 46.54 -57.01 -48.03
N GLU A 118 46.15 -56.93 -46.75
CA GLU A 118 45.96 -58.11 -45.87
C GLU A 118 44.70 -58.92 -46.25
N MET A 119 43.62 -58.26 -46.69
CA MET A 119 42.37 -58.91 -47.09
C MET A 119 42.48 -59.62 -48.44
N ASP A 120 43.27 -59.08 -49.37
CA ASP A 120 43.61 -59.75 -50.63
C ASP A 120 44.47 -61.00 -50.39
N CYS A 121 45.40 -60.94 -49.43
CA CYS A 121 46.19 -62.10 -49.01
C CYS A 121 45.31 -63.19 -48.36
N LEU A 122 44.31 -62.79 -47.57
CA LEU A 122 43.33 -63.70 -46.98
C LEU A 122 42.41 -64.34 -48.02
N SER A 123 41.96 -63.58 -49.02
CA SER A 123 41.12 -64.07 -50.12
C SER A 123 41.83 -65.17 -50.94
N ALA A 124 43.13 -64.97 -51.22
CA ALA A 124 43.97 -65.97 -51.89
C ALA A 124 44.15 -67.25 -51.05
N ASN A 125 44.33 -67.11 -49.73
CA ASN A 125 44.38 -68.26 -48.82
C ASN A 125 43.02 -68.99 -48.73
N MET A 126 41.91 -68.26 -48.78
CA MET A 126 40.57 -68.85 -48.73
C MET A 126 40.25 -69.67 -49.98
N THR A 127 40.68 -69.21 -51.17
CA THR A 127 40.54 -69.98 -52.42
C THR A 127 41.38 -71.26 -52.38
N ALA A 128 42.62 -71.21 -51.88
CA ALA A 128 43.46 -72.39 -51.69
C ALA A 128 42.88 -73.39 -50.67
N ILE A 129 42.29 -72.91 -49.57
CA ILE A 129 41.60 -73.75 -48.57
C ILE A 129 40.33 -74.37 -49.15
N THR A 130 39.60 -73.64 -50.00
CA THR A 130 38.37 -74.15 -50.62
C THR A 130 38.67 -75.30 -51.59
N GLU A 131 39.76 -75.21 -52.35
CA GLU A 131 40.24 -76.27 -53.23
C GLU A 131 40.71 -77.51 -52.45
N PHE A 132 41.44 -77.30 -51.34
CA PHE A 132 41.83 -78.39 -50.42
C PHE A 132 40.62 -79.04 -49.73
N SER A 133 39.63 -78.25 -49.33
CA SER A 133 38.40 -78.71 -48.68
C SER A 133 37.52 -79.54 -49.60
N ALA A 134 37.43 -79.17 -50.89
CA ALA A 134 36.72 -79.96 -51.90
C ALA A 134 37.33 -81.36 -52.07
N ARG A 135 38.65 -81.47 -51.97
CA ARG A 135 39.40 -82.73 -52.09
C ARG A 135 39.23 -83.65 -50.87
N ILE A 136 39.10 -83.08 -49.67
CA ILE A 136 38.82 -83.80 -48.42
C ILE A 136 37.35 -84.26 -48.35
N SER A 137 36.41 -83.43 -48.81
CA SER A 137 34.98 -83.76 -48.81
C SER A 137 34.67 -84.97 -49.70
N GLY A 138 35.35 -85.10 -50.83
CA GLY A 138 35.20 -86.26 -51.73
C GLY A 138 35.65 -87.60 -51.14
N THR A 139 36.54 -87.61 -50.14
CA THR A 139 37.07 -88.85 -49.54
C THR A 139 36.33 -89.28 -48.26
N LEU A 140 35.62 -88.37 -47.59
CA LEU A 140 34.92 -88.64 -46.32
C LEU A 140 33.42 -88.95 -46.45
N GLN A 141 32.81 -88.71 -47.61
CA GLN A 141 31.36 -88.87 -47.82
C GLN A 141 30.87 -90.31 -47.59
N ASP A 142 31.65 -91.31 -48.03
CA ASP A 142 31.27 -92.73 -47.90
C ASP A 142 31.36 -93.25 -46.46
N GLN A 143 32.34 -92.80 -45.68
CA GLN A 143 32.45 -93.16 -44.25
C GLN A 143 31.36 -92.49 -43.39
N HIS A 144 30.88 -91.32 -43.79
CA HIS A 144 29.83 -90.59 -43.07
C HIS A 144 28.47 -91.31 -43.12
N THR A 145 28.12 -91.96 -44.24
CA THR A 145 26.82 -92.63 -44.40
C THR A 145 26.64 -93.87 -43.49
N GLN A 146 27.71 -94.63 -43.22
CA GLN A 146 27.66 -95.79 -42.32
C GLN A 146 27.57 -95.39 -40.83
N ILE A 147 28.22 -94.30 -40.43
CA ILE A 147 28.18 -93.77 -39.06
C ILE A 147 26.80 -93.17 -38.74
N THR A 148 26.06 -92.70 -39.74
CA THR A 148 24.75 -92.06 -39.56
C THR A 148 23.62 -93.03 -39.15
N LYS A 149 23.69 -94.32 -39.54
CA LYS A 149 22.67 -95.33 -39.17
C LYS A 149 22.83 -95.87 -37.75
N LEU A 150 24.06 -96.07 -37.27
CA LEU A 150 24.32 -96.53 -35.89
C LEU A 150 24.19 -95.41 -34.85
N SER A 151 24.49 -94.16 -35.24
CA SER A 151 24.31 -93.01 -34.36
C SER A 151 22.83 -92.68 -34.10
N GLY A 152 21.90 -93.05 -34.99
CA GLY A 152 20.46 -92.77 -34.87
C GLY A 152 19.75 -93.45 -33.70
N VAL A 153 20.06 -94.72 -33.42
CA VAL A 153 19.46 -95.47 -32.28
C VAL A 153 20.10 -95.05 -30.96
N HIS A 154 21.41 -94.84 -30.97
CA HIS A 154 22.15 -94.36 -29.79
C HIS A 154 21.81 -92.90 -29.45
N THR A 155 21.41 -92.08 -30.43
CA THR A 155 20.90 -90.72 -30.18
C THR A 155 19.47 -90.72 -29.65
N LEU A 156 18.60 -91.67 -30.01
CA LEU A 156 17.24 -91.77 -29.47
C LEU A 156 17.23 -92.17 -27.98
N LEU A 157 18.05 -93.16 -27.61
CA LEU A 157 18.27 -93.54 -26.21
C LEU A 157 18.95 -92.43 -25.40
N ARG A 158 19.96 -91.76 -25.97
CA ARG A 158 20.61 -90.59 -25.34
C ARG A 158 19.66 -89.37 -25.23
N LYS A 159 18.69 -89.23 -26.13
CA LYS A 159 17.63 -88.19 -26.08
C LYS A 159 16.58 -88.45 -25.00
N LEU A 160 16.30 -89.71 -24.64
CA LEU A 160 15.33 -90.09 -23.59
C LEU A 160 15.96 -90.24 -22.20
N GLN A 161 17.29 -90.42 -22.10
CA GLN A 161 18.03 -90.49 -20.84
C GLN A 161 17.80 -89.24 -19.94
N PHE A 162 17.57 -88.07 -20.55
CA PHE A 162 17.26 -86.82 -19.85
C PHE A 162 15.98 -86.89 -18.98
N LEU A 163 15.00 -87.74 -19.33
CA LEU A 163 13.76 -87.91 -18.56
C LEU A 163 13.95 -88.75 -17.29
N PHE A 164 14.83 -89.75 -17.33
CA PHE A 164 15.12 -90.60 -16.16
C PHE A 164 16.08 -89.92 -15.16
N GLU A 165 16.97 -89.03 -15.65
CA GLU A 165 17.84 -88.20 -14.79
C GLU A 165 17.13 -86.94 -14.25
N LEU A 166 15.89 -86.68 -14.67
CA LEU A 166 15.15 -85.45 -14.33
C LEU A 166 14.90 -85.28 -12.82
N PRO A 167 14.42 -86.28 -12.05
CA PRO A 167 14.18 -86.10 -10.61
C PRO A 167 15.47 -85.81 -9.83
N ALA A 168 16.56 -86.52 -10.17
CA ALA A 168 17.88 -86.29 -9.56
C ALA A 168 18.43 -84.90 -9.91
N ARG A 169 18.20 -84.43 -11.15
CA ARG A 169 18.59 -83.08 -11.58
C ARG A 169 17.76 -81.99 -10.92
N LEU A 170 16.47 -82.22 -10.68
CA LEU A 170 15.59 -81.31 -9.94
C LEU A 170 16.02 -81.19 -8.48
N ASN A 171 16.31 -82.30 -7.81
CA ASN A 171 16.84 -82.30 -6.44
C ASN A 171 18.19 -81.56 -6.35
N LYS A 172 19.09 -81.79 -7.31
CA LYS A 172 20.37 -81.06 -7.37
C LYS A 172 20.18 -79.56 -7.62
N CYS A 173 19.20 -79.17 -8.43
CA CYS A 173 18.87 -77.76 -8.63
C CYS A 173 18.24 -77.13 -7.38
N LEU A 174 17.49 -77.88 -6.58
CA LEU A 174 16.98 -77.47 -5.26
C LEU A 174 18.12 -77.24 -4.26
N GLU A 175 19.08 -78.16 -4.18
CA GLU A 175 20.27 -78.03 -3.32
C GLU A 175 21.14 -76.82 -3.71
N LEU A 176 21.28 -76.57 -5.02
CA LEU A 176 22.04 -75.44 -5.55
C LEU A 176 21.25 -74.11 -5.58
N GLN A 177 20.00 -74.10 -5.09
CA GLN A 177 19.08 -72.95 -5.14
C GLN A 177 18.85 -72.37 -6.54
N ALA A 178 19.06 -73.17 -7.59
CA ALA A 178 18.88 -72.77 -8.99
C ALA A 178 17.42 -73.00 -9.44
N TYR A 179 16.48 -72.32 -8.79
CA TYR A 179 15.04 -72.55 -8.96
C TYR A 179 14.55 -72.34 -10.40
N ALA A 180 15.07 -71.35 -11.13
CA ALA A 180 14.68 -71.08 -12.51
C ALA A 180 15.04 -72.20 -13.50
N GLN A 181 16.14 -72.90 -13.25
CA GLN A 181 16.55 -74.05 -14.06
C GLN A 181 15.69 -75.27 -13.75
N ALA A 182 15.30 -75.45 -12.49
CA ALA A 182 14.41 -76.52 -12.06
C ALA A 182 13.02 -76.39 -12.70
N VAL A 183 12.39 -75.21 -12.62
CA VAL A 183 11.06 -74.95 -13.17
C VAL A 183 11.05 -75.07 -14.70
N ASN A 184 12.07 -74.54 -15.39
CA ASN A 184 12.17 -74.68 -16.86
C ASN A 184 12.41 -76.12 -17.32
N ALA A 185 13.23 -76.89 -16.59
CA ALA A 185 13.45 -78.31 -16.88
C ALA A 185 12.16 -79.12 -16.68
N HIS A 186 11.42 -78.84 -15.61
CA HIS A 186 10.12 -79.46 -15.35
C HIS A 186 9.08 -79.09 -16.42
N ARG A 187 8.97 -77.81 -16.83
CA ARG A 187 8.04 -77.35 -17.87
C ARG A 187 8.27 -78.03 -19.22
N LYS A 188 9.53 -78.14 -19.65
CA LYS A 188 9.90 -78.83 -20.90
C LYS A 188 9.60 -80.33 -20.83
N ALA A 189 9.82 -80.95 -19.67
CA ALA A 189 9.52 -82.36 -19.46
C ALA A 189 8.02 -82.64 -19.31
N ARG A 190 7.23 -81.70 -18.75
CA ARG A 190 5.79 -81.84 -18.50
C ARG A 190 4.99 -82.14 -19.76
N CYS A 191 5.27 -81.43 -20.85
CA CYS A 191 4.60 -81.64 -22.14
C CYS A 191 4.83 -83.08 -22.65
N VAL A 192 6.05 -83.59 -22.51
CA VAL A 192 6.42 -84.95 -22.92
C VAL A 192 5.83 -85.99 -21.96
N LEU A 193 5.88 -85.75 -20.64
CA LEU A 193 5.32 -86.64 -19.62
C LEU A 193 3.79 -86.78 -19.73
N GLN A 194 3.07 -85.70 -20.06
CA GLN A 194 1.62 -85.73 -20.30
C GLN A 194 1.24 -86.55 -21.54
N GLN A 195 2.01 -86.41 -22.63
CA GLN A 195 1.79 -87.15 -23.88
C GLN A 195 2.01 -88.67 -23.73
N TYR A 196 2.88 -89.10 -22.80
CA TYR A 196 3.21 -90.51 -22.54
C TYR A 196 2.64 -91.05 -21.21
N SER A 197 1.61 -90.41 -20.66
CA SER A 197 0.99 -90.72 -19.35
C SER A 197 0.39 -92.13 -19.20
N HIS A 198 0.23 -92.86 -20.30
CA HIS A 198 -0.33 -94.22 -20.35
C HIS A 198 0.68 -95.32 -19.96
N MET A 199 1.99 -95.01 -19.87
CA MET A 199 3.03 -95.95 -19.46
C MET A 199 3.33 -95.84 -17.94
N PRO A 200 3.28 -96.95 -17.17
CA PRO A 200 3.45 -96.93 -15.70
C PRO A 200 4.79 -96.34 -15.22
N SER A 201 5.88 -96.57 -15.96
CA SER A 201 7.23 -96.10 -15.60
C SER A 201 7.36 -94.58 -15.64
N PHE A 202 6.63 -93.91 -16.54
CA PHE A 202 6.62 -92.45 -16.66
C PHE A 202 5.67 -91.80 -15.63
N ARG A 203 4.65 -92.53 -15.17
CA ARG A 203 3.74 -92.07 -14.10
C ARG A 203 4.45 -91.98 -12.75
N GLY A 204 5.28 -92.96 -12.39
CA GLY A 204 6.09 -92.89 -11.16
C GLY A 204 7.08 -91.72 -11.16
N ILE A 205 7.75 -91.47 -12.30
CA ILE A 205 8.66 -90.31 -12.47
C ILE A 205 7.87 -88.99 -12.42
N GLN A 206 6.65 -88.97 -12.93
CA GLN A 206 5.76 -87.81 -12.86
C GLN A 206 5.34 -87.49 -11.42
N ASP A 207 4.99 -88.50 -10.63
CA ASP A 207 4.62 -88.35 -9.21
C ASP A 207 5.84 -87.87 -8.38
N ASP A 208 7.02 -88.45 -8.58
CA ASP A 208 8.27 -88.01 -7.93
C ASP A 208 8.62 -86.57 -8.30
N CYS A 209 8.51 -86.21 -9.58
CA CYS A 209 8.70 -84.85 -10.03
C CYS A 209 7.67 -83.89 -9.42
N HIS A 210 6.40 -84.31 -9.25
CA HIS A 210 5.36 -83.49 -8.63
C HIS A 210 5.67 -83.19 -7.15
N VAL A 211 6.10 -84.19 -6.38
CA VAL A 211 6.47 -84.01 -4.96
C VAL A 211 7.65 -83.05 -4.81
N ILE A 212 8.67 -83.16 -5.66
CA ILE A 212 9.84 -82.27 -5.66
C ILE A 212 9.45 -80.83 -6.02
N MET A 213 8.55 -80.66 -7.00
CA MET A 213 8.05 -79.35 -7.39
C MET A 213 7.14 -78.71 -6.33
N GLU A 214 6.38 -79.52 -5.57
CA GLU A 214 5.55 -79.05 -4.46
C GLU A 214 6.42 -78.56 -3.28
N GLN A 215 7.52 -79.25 -2.98
CA GLN A 215 8.53 -78.77 -2.03
C GLN A 215 9.20 -77.48 -2.49
N LEU A 216 9.53 -77.37 -3.78
CA LEU A 216 10.06 -76.14 -4.39
C LEU A 216 9.05 -74.97 -4.30
N ALA A 217 7.77 -75.22 -4.57
CA ALA A 217 6.71 -74.23 -4.42
C ALA A 217 6.56 -73.76 -2.96
N GLN A 218 6.67 -74.65 -1.98
CA GLN A 218 6.67 -74.29 -0.56
C GLN A 218 7.90 -73.44 -0.18
N GLN A 219 9.10 -73.79 -0.65
CA GLN A 219 10.31 -72.98 -0.42
C GLN A 219 10.24 -71.60 -1.09
N LEU A 220 9.69 -71.51 -2.30
CA LEU A 220 9.45 -70.23 -2.98
C LEU A 220 8.40 -69.38 -2.24
N ARG A 221 7.32 -69.99 -1.72
CA ARG A 221 6.32 -69.29 -0.87
C ARG A 221 6.90 -68.82 0.45
N GLN A 222 7.89 -69.52 1.00
CA GLN A 222 8.58 -69.13 2.22
C GLN A 222 9.57 -67.99 1.95
N LYS A 223 10.39 -68.08 0.89
CA LYS A 223 11.24 -66.97 0.43
C LYS A 223 10.43 -65.73 0.02
N PHE A 224 9.22 -65.91 -0.48
CA PHE A 224 8.29 -64.81 -0.75
C PHE A 224 7.75 -64.17 0.54
N ARG A 225 7.50 -64.96 1.60
CA ARG A 225 7.04 -64.48 2.90
C ARG A 225 8.13 -63.80 3.73
N ASP A 226 9.36 -64.29 3.65
CA ASP A 226 10.49 -63.80 4.43
C ASP A 226 11.08 -62.49 3.87
N GLY A 227 10.57 -62.01 2.72
CA GLY A 227 11.02 -60.80 2.06
C GLY A 227 12.39 -60.99 1.42
N GLY A 228 12.42 -61.22 0.10
CA GLY A 228 13.68 -61.28 -0.64
C GLY A 228 14.49 -60.00 -0.45
N SER A 229 15.81 -60.14 -0.26
CA SER A 229 16.77 -59.04 -0.11
C SER A 229 16.74 -58.02 -1.26
N SER A 230 16.18 -58.38 -2.42
CA SER A 230 15.99 -57.47 -3.54
C SER A 230 14.64 -57.66 -4.25
N ALA A 231 14.13 -56.58 -4.86
CA ALA A 231 12.91 -56.60 -5.68
C ALA A 231 13.03 -57.55 -6.89
N ARG A 232 14.25 -57.83 -7.36
CA ARG A 232 14.54 -58.78 -8.44
C ARG A 232 14.34 -60.23 -8.00
N ASP A 233 14.76 -60.56 -6.77
CA ASP A 233 14.58 -61.90 -6.21
C ASP A 233 13.08 -62.20 -5.98
N LEU A 234 12.31 -61.19 -5.56
CA LEU A 234 10.86 -61.28 -5.44
C LEU A 234 10.17 -61.42 -6.80
N SER A 235 10.58 -60.66 -7.81
CA SER A 235 10.04 -60.80 -9.17
C SER A 235 10.34 -62.17 -9.77
N GLU A 236 11.55 -62.70 -9.54
CA GLU A 236 11.95 -64.03 -10.00
C GLU A 236 11.16 -65.11 -9.26
N CYS A 237 10.96 -64.99 -7.94
CA CYS A 237 10.13 -65.93 -7.18
C CYS A 237 8.67 -65.93 -7.65
N VAL A 238 8.08 -64.75 -7.90
CA VAL A 238 6.70 -64.62 -8.42
C VAL A 238 6.59 -65.18 -9.83
N GLU A 239 7.57 -64.89 -10.70
CA GLU A 239 7.63 -65.43 -12.05
C GLU A 239 7.69 -66.96 -12.04
N LEU A 240 8.52 -67.54 -11.16
CA LEU A 240 8.65 -68.98 -11.01
C LEU A 240 7.40 -69.63 -10.41
N LEU A 241 6.72 -68.98 -9.46
CA LEU A 241 5.44 -69.45 -8.91
C LEU A 241 4.31 -69.40 -9.95
N LEU A 242 4.27 -68.36 -10.79
CA LEU A 242 3.30 -68.27 -11.90
C LEU A 242 3.56 -69.33 -12.97
N GLN A 243 4.82 -69.73 -13.20
CA GLN A 243 5.16 -70.82 -14.12
C GLN A 243 4.77 -72.22 -13.59
N LEU A 244 4.37 -72.33 -12.31
CA LEU A 244 3.91 -73.56 -11.66
C LEU A 244 2.39 -73.73 -11.62
N ASP A 245 1.64 -72.92 -12.40
CA ASP A 245 0.17 -72.92 -12.47
C ASP A 245 -0.56 -72.59 -11.15
N GLU A 246 0.09 -71.84 -10.26
CA GLU A 246 -0.55 -71.29 -9.06
C GLU A 246 -1.59 -70.21 -9.42
N PRO A 247 -2.70 -70.08 -8.66
CA PRO A 247 -3.74 -69.10 -8.96
C PRO A 247 -3.19 -67.68 -8.86
N ALA A 248 -3.16 -66.98 -10.00
CA ALA A 248 -2.67 -65.61 -10.11
C ALA A 248 -3.37 -64.63 -9.16
N GLU A 249 -4.62 -64.91 -8.79
CA GLU A 249 -5.41 -64.10 -7.87
C GLU A 249 -4.84 -64.11 -6.44
N GLU A 250 -4.49 -65.28 -5.90
CA GLU A 250 -3.88 -65.37 -4.56
C GLU A 250 -2.48 -64.75 -4.51
N LEU A 251 -1.73 -64.83 -5.62
CA LEU A 251 -0.41 -64.23 -5.73
C LEU A 251 -0.49 -62.70 -5.78
N CYS A 252 -1.49 -62.15 -6.49
CA CYS A 252 -1.78 -60.72 -6.48
C CYS A 252 -2.12 -60.24 -5.06
N ASP A 253 -3.02 -60.94 -4.35
CA ASP A 253 -3.45 -60.55 -3.01
C ASP A 253 -2.31 -60.66 -1.99
N LYS A 254 -1.49 -61.71 -2.07
CA LYS A 254 -0.31 -61.89 -1.21
C LYS A 254 0.76 -60.83 -1.49
N PHE A 255 1.04 -60.51 -2.75
CA PHE A 255 1.97 -59.43 -3.10
C PHE A 255 1.49 -58.07 -2.61
N ILE A 256 0.21 -57.73 -2.85
CA ILE A 256 -0.39 -56.47 -2.40
C ILE A 256 -0.38 -56.38 -0.88
N SER A 257 -0.75 -57.44 -0.15
CA SER A 257 -0.76 -57.44 1.32
C SER A 257 0.63 -57.21 1.93
N HIS A 258 1.69 -57.77 1.33
CA HIS A 258 3.05 -57.57 1.80
C HIS A 258 3.55 -56.15 1.48
N ALA A 259 3.28 -55.66 0.26
CA ALA A 259 3.58 -54.28 -0.13
C ALA A 259 2.81 -53.27 0.73
N GLN A 260 1.56 -53.58 1.09
CA GLN A 260 0.73 -52.80 1.99
C GLN A 260 1.37 -52.70 3.38
N SER A 261 1.73 -53.82 4.00
CA SER A 261 2.35 -53.83 5.33
C SER A 261 3.64 -53.00 5.38
N ARG A 262 4.44 -53.01 4.31
CA ARG A 262 5.68 -52.23 4.23
C ARG A 262 5.39 -50.73 4.09
N LEU A 263 4.53 -50.33 3.15
CA LEU A 263 4.17 -48.91 2.94
C LEU A 263 3.39 -48.33 4.12
N GLU A 264 2.64 -49.16 4.84
CA GLU A 264 1.89 -48.76 6.02
C GLU A 264 2.81 -48.54 7.23
N ALA A 265 3.96 -49.24 7.30
CA ALA A 265 5.02 -48.93 8.27
C ALA A 265 5.68 -47.57 7.97
N ASP A 266 5.93 -47.25 6.69
CA ASP A 266 6.44 -45.94 6.28
C ASP A 266 5.45 -44.81 6.68
N LEU A 267 4.14 -45.04 6.50
CA LEU A 267 3.08 -44.10 6.91
C LEU A 267 2.95 -43.97 8.44
N GLN A 268 3.14 -45.05 9.20
CA GLN A 268 3.15 -45.00 10.66
C GLN A 268 4.34 -44.20 11.20
N GLY A 269 5.50 -44.27 10.54
CA GLY A 269 6.65 -43.42 10.85
C GLY A 269 6.32 -41.93 10.71
N LEU A 270 5.64 -41.55 9.62
CA LEU A 270 5.16 -40.17 9.41
C LEU A 270 4.04 -39.77 10.39
N GLU A 271 3.19 -40.71 10.79
CA GLU A 271 2.12 -40.44 11.76
C GLU A 271 2.66 -40.20 13.19
N ALA A 272 3.77 -40.86 13.55
CA ALA A 272 4.41 -40.70 14.86
C ALA A 272 4.98 -39.28 15.05
N GLU A 273 5.61 -38.69 14.03
CA GLU A 273 6.14 -37.31 14.08
C GLU A 273 5.05 -36.26 14.32
N LEU A 274 3.82 -36.52 13.87
CA LEU A 274 2.66 -35.64 14.10
C LEU A 274 2.12 -35.73 15.54
N LYS A 275 2.40 -36.81 16.28
CA LYS A 275 1.91 -37.00 17.67
C LYS A 275 2.82 -36.36 18.71
N ASP A 276 4.09 -36.10 18.39
CA ASP A 276 5.07 -35.49 19.30
C ASP A 276 5.02 -33.94 19.34
N SER A 277 4.08 -33.31 18.64
CA SER A 277 3.79 -31.88 18.80
C SER A 277 2.92 -31.67 20.05
N PRO A 278 3.36 -30.91 21.07
CA PRO A 278 2.65 -30.82 22.34
C PRO A 278 1.31 -30.10 22.14
N VAL A 279 0.22 -30.86 22.26
CA VAL A 279 -1.12 -30.35 22.45
C VAL A 279 -1.14 -29.64 23.80
N ALA A 280 -1.11 -28.30 23.79
CA ALA A 280 -1.40 -27.51 24.98
C ALA A 280 -2.89 -27.66 25.32
N ASP A 281 -3.16 -28.57 26.24
CA ASP A 281 -4.47 -28.77 26.84
C ASP A 281 -5.01 -27.46 27.42
N THR A 282 -6.21 -27.11 26.96
CA THR A 282 -6.97 -25.97 27.45
C THR A 282 -7.73 -26.41 28.71
N SER A 283 -7.10 -26.33 29.88
CA SER A 283 -7.85 -26.31 31.15
C SER A 283 -7.03 -25.71 32.30
N ALA A 284 -7.40 -24.49 32.71
CA ALA A 284 -7.49 -24.04 34.11
C ALA A 284 -7.53 -22.50 34.17
N ALA A 285 -8.64 -21.99 34.70
CA ALA A 285 -8.75 -20.62 35.16
C ALA A 285 -7.94 -20.41 36.44
N SER A 286 -7.14 -19.33 36.51
CA SER A 286 -6.96 -18.54 37.74
C SER A 286 -6.26 -17.22 37.45
N THR A 287 -7.03 -16.14 37.60
CA THR A 287 -6.65 -14.88 38.26
C THR A 287 -5.18 -14.67 38.61
N HIS A 288 -4.54 -13.63 38.06
CA HIS A 288 -3.83 -12.61 38.86
C HIS A 288 -3.49 -11.35 38.00
N LYS A 289 -3.75 -10.19 38.60
CA LYS A 289 -3.55 -8.81 38.08
C LYS A 289 -2.10 -8.50 37.70
N PRO A 290 -1.85 -7.52 36.80
CA PRO A 290 -0.55 -6.85 36.70
C PRO A 290 -0.59 -5.41 37.24
N SER A 291 0.47 -4.99 37.93
CA SER A 291 0.91 -3.61 38.15
C SER A 291 2.36 -3.62 38.68
N PRO A 292 3.15 -2.54 38.57
CA PRO A 292 3.91 -2.16 37.38
C PRO A 292 5.41 -1.91 37.66
N GLY A 293 6.22 -1.81 36.59
CA GLY A 293 7.47 -1.04 36.57
C GLY A 293 8.77 -1.82 36.85
N LEU A 294 9.66 -1.89 35.85
CA LEU A 294 10.95 -1.17 35.84
C LEU A 294 11.69 -1.50 34.52
N ASN A 295 12.17 -0.46 33.84
CA ASN A 295 13.08 -0.55 32.68
C ASN A 295 14.42 -1.19 33.07
N PRO A 296 15.21 -1.70 32.11
CA PRO A 296 16.24 -0.83 31.51
C PRO A 296 16.57 -1.07 30.02
N VAL A 297 16.85 0.06 29.34
CA VAL A 297 18.04 0.32 28.49
C VAL A 297 18.26 -0.55 27.23
N SER A 298 18.22 0.15 26.09
CA SER A 298 18.74 -0.26 24.78
C SER A 298 20.27 -0.33 24.75
N PRO A 299 20.85 -1.06 23.77
CA PRO A 299 21.82 -0.38 22.92
C PRO A 299 21.74 -0.72 21.43
N SER A 300 22.39 0.18 20.69
CA SER A 300 22.56 0.37 19.26
C SER A 300 23.41 -0.67 18.51
N LYS A 301 23.03 -0.87 17.24
CA LYS A 301 23.83 -1.11 16.01
C LYS A 301 25.26 -1.67 16.15
N SER A 302 25.51 -2.85 15.59
CA SER A 302 26.43 -3.14 14.47
C SER A 302 26.81 -4.64 14.39
N SER A 303 27.25 -5.07 13.21
CA SER A 303 27.90 -6.34 12.85
C SER A 303 27.02 -7.46 12.24
N THR A 304 27.19 -7.56 10.91
CA THR A 304 27.24 -8.78 10.11
C THR A 304 27.56 -10.05 10.91
N SER A 305 26.61 -10.98 11.01
CA SER A 305 26.88 -12.41 11.17
C SER A 305 25.72 -13.25 10.64
N ASN A 306 26.09 -14.36 10.01
CA ASN A 306 25.30 -15.28 9.18
C ASN A 306 23.93 -15.73 9.77
N PRO A 307 22.88 -15.92 8.93
CA PRO A 307 21.65 -16.56 9.35
C PRO A 307 21.76 -18.08 9.14
N PHE A 308 22.34 -18.78 10.11
CA PHE A 308 22.15 -20.22 10.28
C PHE A 308 22.05 -20.49 11.78
N LEU A 309 20.84 -20.87 12.23
CA LEU A 309 20.46 -21.61 13.45
C LEU A 309 19.10 -21.12 14.03
N SER A 310 18.03 -21.67 13.42
CA SER A 310 16.80 -22.23 14.01
C SER A 310 16.10 -21.60 15.23
N PRO A 311 14.77 -21.38 15.19
CA PRO A 311 13.90 -21.61 16.33
C PRO A 311 13.55 -23.10 16.45
N THR A 312 13.56 -23.58 17.70
CA THR A 312 13.33 -24.95 18.17
C THR A 312 11.90 -25.46 17.96
N GLY A 313 11.74 -26.75 17.60
CA GLY A 313 10.72 -27.61 18.22
C GLY A 313 9.81 -28.47 17.33
N GLY A 314 9.89 -28.40 16.00
CA GLY A 314 9.12 -29.28 15.11
C GLY A 314 9.78 -29.38 13.75
N THR A 315 9.74 -30.56 13.13
CA THR A 315 10.26 -30.78 11.76
C THR A 315 9.60 -29.80 10.78
N ASP A 316 10.42 -29.09 10.01
CA ASP A 316 9.94 -28.13 9.00
C ASP A 316 8.97 -28.81 8.03
N ILE A 317 7.90 -28.12 7.61
CA ILE A 317 6.90 -28.69 6.69
C ILE A 317 7.54 -29.22 5.39
N LEU A 318 8.59 -28.55 4.91
CA LEU A 318 9.32 -28.98 3.74
C LEU A 318 10.05 -30.31 3.98
N GLU A 319 10.67 -30.48 5.15
CA GLU A 319 11.36 -31.71 5.53
C GLU A 319 10.39 -32.88 5.68
N PHE A 320 9.23 -32.64 6.32
CA PHE A 320 8.16 -33.64 6.45
C PHE A 320 7.63 -34.09 5.08
N ILE A 321 7.34 -33.14 4.17
CA ILE A 321 6.89 -33.47 2.82
C ILE A 321 8.00 -34.16 2.01
N ASP A 322 9.26 -33.74 2.15
CA ASP A 322 10.39 -34.36 1.47
C ASP A 322 10.58 -35.81 1.91
N ARG A 323 10.48 -36.08 3.21
CA ARG A 323 10.52 -37.43 3.76
C ARG A 323 9.38 -38.29 3.22
N GLY A 324 8.14 -37.80 3.28
CA GLY A 324 6.98 -38.52 2.74
C GLY A 324 7.07 -38.77 1.22
N CYS A 325 7.61 -37.82 0.45
CA CYS A 325 7.81 -37.99 -0.98
C CYS A 325 8.96 -38.98 -1.32
N ASN A 326 10.05 -38.95 -0.57
CA ASN A 326 11.22 -39.78 -0.84
C ASN A 326 11.06 -41.20 -0.30
N GLU A 327 10.46 -41.40 0.88
CA GLU A 327 10.23 -42.72 1.48
C GLU A 327 8.96 -43.35 0.88
N PHE A 328 7.79 -42.75 1.12
CA PHE A 328 6.50 -43.34 0.75
C PHE A 328 6.21 -43.24 -0.76
N VAL A 329 6.20 -42.03 -1.36
CA VAL A 329 5.79 -41.87 -2.78
C VAL A 329 6.75 -42.58 -3.74
N SER A 330 8.05 -42.59 -3.43
CA SER A 330 9.04 -43.30 -4.26
C SER A 330 8.92 -44.82 -4.11
N SER A 331 8.71 -45.33 -2.88
CA SER A 331 8.43 -46.76 -2.66
C SER A 331 7.12 -47.20 -3.33
N LEU A 332 6.07 -46.37 -3.27
CA LEU A 332 4.80 -46.61 -3.95
C LEU A 332 4.99 -46.67 -5.48
N CYS A 333 5.73 -45.74 -6.08
CA CYS A 333 6.04 -45.78 -7.52
C CYS A 333 6.80 -47.06 -7.92
N LEU A 334 7.76 -47.51 -7.10
CA LEU A 334 8.52 -48.75 -7.35
C LEU A 334 7.62 -50.00 -7.26
N VAL A 335 6.71 -50.05 -6.29
CA VAL A 335 5.72 -51.13 -6.16
C VAL A 335 4.77 -51.15 -7.35
N ILE A 336 4.28 -49.98 -7.80
CA ILE A 336 3.41 -49.87 -8.98
C ILE A 336 4.13 -50.37 -10.23
N ALA A 337 5.38 -49.92 -10.47
CA ALA A 337 6.15 -50.33 -11.64
C ALA A 337 6.44 -51.83 -11.65
N SER A 338 6.87 -52.39 -10.51
CA SER A 338 7.13 -53.83 -10.38
C SER A 338 5.86 -54.68 -10.54
N TYR A 339 4.72 -54.23 -10.00
CA TYR A 339 3.44 -54.92 -10.17
C TYR A 339 2.97 -54.89 -11.64
N GLN A 340 3.16 -53.76 -12.32
CA GLN A 340 2.82 -53.60 -13.74
C GLN A 340 3.67 -54.50 -14.64
N GLU A 341 4.98 -54.59 -14.41
CA GLU A 341 5.86 -55.51 -15.15
C GLU A 341 5.49 -56.98 -14.90
N LEU A 342 5.13 -57.34 -13.66
CA LEU A 342 4.86 -58.73 -13.27
C LEU A 342 3.50 -59.25 -13.74
N PHE A 343 2.43 -58.44 -13.64
CA PHE A 343 1.07 -58.92 -13.81
C PHE A 343 0.31 -58.30 -14.98
N ILE A 344 0.69 -57.10 -15.45
CA ILE A 344 -0.07 -56.34 -16.46
C ILE A 344 0.61 -56.38 -17.84
N ASN A 345 1.92 -56.18 -17.92
CA ASN A 345 2.67 -56.08 -19.18
C ASN A 345 3.13 -57.43 -19.77
N ARG A 346 2.61 -58.57 -19.27
CA ARG A 346 3.06 -59.90 -19.69
C ARG A 346 2.43 -60.30 -21.04
N PRO A 347 3.20 -60.72 -22.05
CA PRO A 347 2.66 -61.29 -23.28
C PRO A 347 2.01 -62.64 -22.97
N GLN A 348 0.71 -62.77 -23.22
CA GLN A 348 0.00 -64.04 -23.05
C GLN A 348 0.31 -64.99 -24.22
N ASP A 349 1.13 -66.02 -23.99
CA ASP A 349 1.22 -67.19 -24.86
C ASP A 349 0.20 -68.25 -24.40
N GLY A 350 -0.86 -68.43 -25.20
CA GLY A 350 -1.69 -69.66 -25.26
C GLY A 350 -2.61 -70.00 -24.06
N GLU A 351 -3.89 -70.24 -24.37
CA GLU A 351 -4.98 -70.83 -23.54
C GLU A 351 -5.40 -70.15 -22.21
N LEU A 352 -4.64 -69.21 -21.66
CA LEU A 352 -5.01 -68.45 -20.44
C LEU A 352 -5.87 -67.19 -20.67
N ALA A 353 -6.24 -66.91 -21.93
CA ALA A 353 -7.05 -65.75 -22.33
C ALA A 353 -8.52 -65.78 -21.85
N LEU A 354 -8.96 -66.86 -21.18
CA LEU A 354 -10.35 -67.05 -20.73
C LEU A 354 -10.66 -66.44 -19.36
N LYS A 355 -9.68 -65.86 -18.66
CA LYS A 355 -9.88 -65.16 -17.39
C LYS A 355 -9.38 -63.72 -17.55
N ASN A 356 -10.22 -62.72 -17.25
CA ASN A 356 -9.90 -61.28 -17.25
C ASN A 356 -8.86 -60.88 -16.17
N ILE A 357 -7.75 -61.61 -16.08
CA ILE A 357 -6.67 -61.45 -15.10
C ILE A 357 -6.04 -60.05 -15.16
N PRO A 358 -5.72 -59.45 -16.32
CA PRO A 358 -5.13 -58.11 -16.35
C PRO A 358 -6.11 -57.02 -15.90
N GLU A 359 -7.40 -57.14 -16.21
CA GLU A 359 -8.42 -56.18 -15.74
C GLU A 359 -8.64 -56.29 -14.22
N MET A 360 -8.73 -57.51 -13.70
CA MET A 360 -8.84 -57.76 -12.26
C MET A 360 -7.59 -57.28 -11.50
N ALA A 361 -6.39 -57.58 -12.00
CA ALA A 361 -5.12 -57.14 -11.39
C ALA A 361 -4.99 -55.61 -11.40
N ASN A 362 -5.40 -54.95 -12.49
CA ASN A 362 -5.42 -53.50 -12.57
C ASN A 362 -6.45 -52.90 -11.59
N GLY A 363 -7.66 -53.48 -11.49
CA GLY A 363 -8.66 -53.06 -10.51
C GLY A 363 -8.19 -53.19 -9.05
N LYS A 364 -7.54 -54.30 -8.69
CA LYS A 364 -6.95 -54.50 -7.34
C LYS A 364 -5.82 -53.51 -7.06
N LEU A 365 -4.98 -53.21 -8.05
CA LEU A 365 -3.92 -52.21 -7.94
C LEU A 365 -4.48 -50.79 -7.72
N HIS A 366 -5.53 -50.41 -8.44
CA HIS A 366 -6.20 -49.12 -8.25
C HIS A 366 -6.73 -48.95 -6.81
N VAL A 367 -7.46 -49.95 -6.29
CA VAL A 367 -8.01 -49.91 -4.92
C VAL A 367 -6.89 -49.82 -3.87
N PHE A 368 -5.80 -50.56 -4.07
CA PHE A 368 -4.64 -50.53 -3.20
C PHE A 368 -3.97 -49.15 -3.15
N VAL A 369 -3.69 -48.57 -4.33
CA VAL A 369 -3.05 -47.25 -4.44
C VAL A 369 -3.95 -46.15 -3.86
N ASP A 370 -5.25 -46.19 -4.15
CA ASP A 370 -6.21 -45.20 -3.66
C ASP A 370 -6.34 -45.24 -2.12
N THR A 371 -6.34 -46.42 -1.52
CA THR A 371 -6.44 -46.59 -0.05
C THR A 371 -5.22 -46.01 0.67
N LEU A 372 -4.01 -46.33 0.21
CA LEU A 372 -2.77 -45.82 0.80
C LEU A 372 -2.56 -44.32 0.53
N ALA A 373 -2.90 -43.85 -0.67
CA ALA A 373 -2.82 -42.44 -1.03
C ALA A 373 -3.78 -41.61 -0.17
N ALA A 374 -5.02 -42.07 0.07
CA ALA A 374 -5.97 -41.39 0.95
C ALA A 374 -5.42 -41.23 2.38
N ARG A 375 -4.77 -42.27 2.91
CA ARG A 375 -4.14 -42.23 4.23
C ARG A 375 -2.97 -41.25 4.27
N TYR A 376 -2.08 -41.26 3.28
CA TYR A 376 -1.00 -40.28 3.15
C TYR A 376 -1.53 -38.83 3.05
N PHE A 377 -2.55 -38.60 2.24
CA PHE A 377 -3.17 -37.28 2.08
C PHE A 377 -3.78 -36.76 3.37
N SER A 378 -4.40 -37.62 4.19
CA SER A 378 -4.90 -37.21 5.51
C SER A 378 -3.79 -36.73 6.46
N LEU A 379 -2.60 -37.36 6.40
CA LEU A 379 -1.44 -36.94 7.21
C LEU A 379 -0.88 -35.60 6.73
N VAL A 380 -0.78 -35.41 5.41
CA VAL A 380 -0.33 -34.15 4.81
C VAL A 380 -1.31 -33.02 5.14
N GLU A 381 -2.62 -33.24 5.04
CA GLU A 381 -3.63 -32.24 5.42
C GLU A 381 -3.53 -31.86 6.90
N ARG A 382 -3.33 -32.83 7.80
CA ARG A 382 -3.17 -32.57 9.24
C ARG A 382 -1.93 -31.72 9.52
N ARG A 383 -0.79 -32.02 8.90
CA ARG A 383 0.45 -31.23 9.06
C ARG A 383 0.29 -29.79 8.56
N ILE A 384 -0.39 -29.60 7.43
CA ILE A 384 -0.66 -28.26 6.87
C ILE A 384 -1.53 -27.43 7.83
N GLN A 385 -2.48 -28.04 8.53
CA GLN A 385 -3.35 -27.37 9.49
C GLN A 385 -2.63 -26.95 10.79
N GLU A 386 -1.59 -27.67 11.19
CA GLU A 386 -0.75 -27.32 12.35
C GLU A 386 0.10 -26.07 12.08
N GLU A 387 0.40 -25.75 10.81
CA GLU A 387 1.07 -24.52 10.42
C GLU A 387 0.13 -23.30 10.42
N LYS A 388 -0.31 -22.89 11.62
CA LYS A 388 -1.16 -21.71 11.83
C LYS A 388 -0.41 -20.38 11.74
N GLY A 389 0.92 -20.39 11.70
CA GLY A 389 1.74 -19.18 11.64
C GLY A 389 1.68 -18.49 10.27
N VAL A 390 1.57 -17.16 10.26
CA VAL A 390 1.53 -16.30 9.06
C VAL A 390 2.96 -15.97 8.55
N GLY A 391 3.93 -16.85 8.85
CA GLY A 391 5.37 -16.64 8.59
C GLY A 391 5.77 -16.80 7.11
N ASP A 392 7.04 -17.17 6.88
CA ASP A 392 7.62 -17.34 5.54
C ASP A 392 6.86 -18.39 4.70
N ASN A 393 5.94 -17.94 3.84
CA ASN A 393 5.23 -18.79 2.86
C ASN A 393 6.17 -19.51 1.89
N SER A 394 7.44 -19.10 1.81
CA SER A 394 8.43 -19.71 0.92
C SER A 394 8.60 -21.20 1.20
N LEU A 395 8.57 -21.62 2.47
CA LEU A 395 8.69 -23.03 2.85
C LEU A 395 7.43 -23.82 2.46
N LEU A 396 6.24 -23.29 2.79
CA LEU A 396 4.96 -23.91 2.45
C LEU A 396 4.79 -24.05 0.93
N VAL A 397 5.06 -23.00 0.16
CA VAL A 397 4.94 -23.00 -1.31
C VAL A 397 5.89 -24.03 -1.94
N ARG A 398 7.14 -24.08 -1.47
CA ARG A 398 8.12 -25.08 -1.94
C ARG A 398 7.69 -26.50 -1.58
N ALA A 399 7.15 -26.70 -0.39
CA ALA A 399 6.68 -28.01 0.07
C ALA A 399 5.47 -28.48 -0.76
N LEU A 400 4.48 -27.61 -1.00
CA LEU A 400 3.34 -27.90 -1.87
C LEU A 400 3.76 -28.18 -3.32
N ASP A 401 4.74 -27.44 -3.86
CA ASP A 401 5.25 -27.66 -5.21
C ASP A 401 5.97 -29.02 -5.33
N ARG A 402 6.79 -29.36 -4.35
CA ARG A 402 7.46 -30.66 -4.25
C ARG A 402 6.46 -31.82 -4.21
N PHE A 403 5.45 -31.71 -3.34
CA PHE A 403 4.35 -32.67 -3.21
C PHE A 403 3.62 -32.85 -4.54
N HIS A 404 3.24 -31.75 -5.20
CA HIS A 404 2.56 -31.79 -6.49
C HIS A 404 3.42 -32.46 -7.59
N ARG A 405 4.70 -32.09 -7.72
CA ARG A 405 5.61 -32.68 -8.74
C ARG A 405 5.76 -34.18 -8.57
N ARG A 406 5.90 -34.65 -7.32
CA ARG A 406 6.12 -36.08 -7.02
C ARG A 406 4.87 -36.91 -7.30
N LEU A 407 3.68 -36.39 -7.02
CA LEU A 407 2.42 -37.07 -7.33
C LEU A 407 2.15 -37.21 -8.83
N GLN A 408 2.66 -36.30 -9.68
CA GLN A 408 2.54 -36.45 -11.14
C GLN A 408 3.27 -37.69 -11.69
N ALA A 409 4.25 -38.25 -10.97
CA ALA A 409 4.89 -39.50 -11.36
C ALA A 409 3.89 -40.67 -11.39
N ILE A 410 2.92 -40.67 -10.45
CA ILE A 410 1.86 -41.67 -10.37
C ILE A 410 0.93 -41.59 -11.59
N THR A 411 0.67 -40.39 -12.13
CA THR A 411 -0.14 -40.22 -13.35
C THR A 411 0.48 -40.92 -14.57
N LYS A 412 1.82 -40.92 -14.66
CA LYS A 412 2.53 -41.56 -15.78
C LYS A 412 2.54 -43.08 -15.66
N LEU A 413 2.64 -43.59 -14.43
CA LEU A 413 2.63 -45.03 -14.17
C LEU A 413 1.21 -45.59 -14.28
N LEU A 414 0.20 -44.90 -13.74
CA LEU A 414 -1.15 -45.42 -13.61
C LEU A 414 -2.20 -44.44 -14.20
N PRO A 415 -2.37 -44.43 -15.53
CA PRO A 415 -3.31 -43.54 -16.19
C PRO A 415 -4.77 -43.87 -15.78
N GLY A 416 -5.49 -42.88 -15.26
CA GLY A 416 -6.86 -43.02 -14.78
C GLY A 416 -7.03 -43.04 -13.25
N SER A 417 -5.94 -43.03 -12.46
CA SER A 417 -6.03 -42.90 -11.00
C SER A 417 -6.50 -41.49 -10.57
N PRO A 418 -7.38 -41.38 -9.55
CA PRO A 418 -7.81 -40.10 -8.97
C PRO A 418 -6.78 -39.45 -8.04
N VAL A 419 -5.70 -40.15 -7.68
CA VAL A 419 -4.69 -39.70 -6.70
C VAL A 419 -4.04 -38.35 -7.06
N PRO A 420 -3.61 -38.09 -8.31
CA PRO A 420 -3.01 -36.81 -8.67
C PRO A 420 -4.02 -35.65 -8.61
N SER A 421 -5.29 -35.90 -8.96
CA SER A 421 -6.36 -34.89 -8.86
C SER A 421 -6.70 -34.56 -7.41
N GLN A 422 -6.74 -35.55 -6.52
CA GLN A 422 -6.90 -35.32 -5.08
C GLN A 422 -5.72 -34.53 -4.51
N GLY A 423 -4.48 -34.87 -4.92
CA GLY A 423 -3.29 -34.09 -4.56
C GLY A 423 -3.37 -32.63 -4.99
N THR A 424 -3.88 -32.34 -6.20
CA THR A 424 -4.10 -30.95 -6.65
C THR A 424 -5.17 -30.23 -5.83
N GLU A 425 -6.24 -30.93 -5.45
CA GLU A 425 -7.31 -30.34 -4.64
C GLU A 425 -6.79 -29.94 -3.25
N ILE A 426 -5.94 -30.75 -2.63
CA ILE A 426 -5.29 -30.45 -1.35
C ILE A 426 -4.43 -29.18 -1.47
N VAL A 427 -3.66 -29.03 -2.55
CA VAL A 427 -2.86 -27.82 -2.80
C VAL A 427 -3.76 -26.58 -2.95
N VAL A 428 -4.85 -26.67 -3.73
CA VAL A 428 -5.84 -25.58 -3.86
C VAL A 428 -6.44 -25.21 -2.51
N ARG A 429 -6.84 -26.21 -1.71
CA ARG A 429 -7.43 -26.04 -0.39
C ARG A 429 -6.45 -25.38 0.58
N ALA A 430 -5.20 -25.84 0.62
CA ALA A 430 -4.14 -25.26 1.45
C ALA A 430 -3.88 -23.79 1.09
N ALA A 431 -3.81 -23.48 -0.22
CA ALA A 431 -3.61 -22.11 -0.68
C ALA A 431 -4.79 -21.19 -0.33
N ARG A 432 -6.04 -21.67 -0.45
CA ARG A 432 -7.25 -20.93 -0.02
C ARG A 432 -7.29 -20.70 1.48
N GLU A 433 -6.94 -21.72 2.28
CA GLU A 433 -6.93 -21.59 3.74
C GLU A 433 -5.88 -20.58 4.20
N ARG A 434 -4.71 -20.55 3.52
CA ARG A 434 -3.69 -19.53 3.77
C ARG A 434 -4.20 -18.12 3.45
N ILE A 435 -4.95 -17.93 2.37
CA ILE A 435 -5.59 -16.64 2.07
C ILE A 435 -6.56 -16.24 3.18
N LYS A 436 -7.39 -17.15 3.69
CA LYS A 436 -8.31 -16.85 4.80
C LYS A 436 -7.55 -16.42 6.07
N GLN A 437 -6.45 -17.08 6.39
CA GLN A 437 -5.61 -16.70 7.53
C GLN A 437 -5.00 -15.30 7.34
N TYR A 438 -4.55 -14.96 6.14
CA TYR A 438 -4.10 -13.61 5.81
C TYR A 438 -5.21 -12.57 5.92
N LEU A 439 -6.42 -12.90 5.48
CA LEU A 439 -7.59 -12.04 5.65
C LEU A 439 -7.85 -11.77 7.14
N LEU A 440 -7.87 -12.81 7.98
CA LEU A 440 -8.05 -12.68 9.43
C LEU A 440 -6.92 -11.84 10.06
N ALA A 441 -5.67 -12.05 9.66
CA ALA A 441 -4.55 -11.26 10.14
C ALA A 441 -4.68 -9.77 9.76
N LEU A 442 -5.12 -9.46 8.54
CA LEU A 442 -5.41 -8.09 8.10
C LEU A 442 -6.57 -7.47 8.89
N GLN A 443 -7.63 -8.23 9.16
CA GLN A 443 -8.77 -7.78 9.94
C GLN A 443 -8.39 -7.42 11.39
N THR A 444 -7.55 -8.24 12.02
CA THR A 444 -7.00 -8.00 13.36
C THR A 444 -6.08 -6.78 13.35
N PHE A 445 -5.15 -6.70 12.38
CA PHE A 445 -4.25 -5.55 12.24
C PHE A 445 -4.99 -4.22 12.07
N TYR A 446 -6.08 -4.22 11.30
CA TYR A 446 -6.95 -3.05 11.15
C TYR A 446 -7.60 -2.66 12.50
N HIS A 447 -8.10 -3.62 13.26
CA HIS A 447 -8.68 -3.36 14.58
C HIS A 447 -7.63 -2.81 15.56
N ASP A 448 -6.44 -3.38 15.60
CA ASP A 448 -5.35 -2.91 16.46
C ASP A 448 -4.96 -1.47 16.09
N SER A 449 -4.79 -1.20 14.79
CA SER A 449 -4.53 0.16 14.28
C SER A 449 -5.63 1.16 14.66
N LEU A 450 -6.91 0.76 14.61
CA LEU A 450 -8.02 1.59 15.08
C LEU A 450 -7.99 1.81 16.60
N THR A 451 -7.59 0.80 17.37
CA THR A 451 -7.45 0.97 18.82
C THR A 451 -6.33 1.94 19.17
N ASP A 452 -5.21 1.93 18.44
CA ASP A 452 -4.11 2.88 18.61
C ASP A 452 -4.55 4.31 18.28
N VAL A 453 -5.24 4.51 17.15
CA VAL A 453 -5.82 5.81 16.78
C VAL A 453 -6.82 6.28 17.83
N ARG A 454 -7.66 5.38 18.36
CA ARG A 454 -8.61 5.73 19.43
C ARG A 454 -7.90 6.12 20.72
N GLN A 455 -6.81 5.45 21.09
CA GLN A 455 -6.01 5.80 22.26
C GLN A 455 -5.31 7.15 22.07
N ALA A 456 -4.74 7.40 20.88
CA ALA A 456 -4.12 8.68 20.54
C ALA A 456 -5.13 9.84 20.61
N LEU A 457 -6.38 9.61 20.21
CA LEU A 457 -7.47 10.58 20.32
C LEU A 457 -8.01 10.76 21.75
N ALA A 458 -7.87 9.75 22.62
CA ALA A 458 -8.41 9.76 23.98
C ALA A 458 -7.39 10.21 25.06
N ALA A 459 -6.09 10.23 24.75
CA ALA A 459 -5.03 10.57 25.70
C ALA A 459 -5.21 12.00 26.25
N PRO A 460 -5.45 12.17 27.58
CA PRO A 460 -5.50 13.49 28.20
C PRO A 460 -4.11 14.11 28.22
N ARG A 461 -3.99 15.38 27.81
CA ARG A 461 -2.72 16.13 27.83
C ARG A 461 -2.25 16.33 29.27
N LEU A 462 -1.25 15.58 29.70
CA LEU A 462 -0.50 15.89 30.92
C LEU A 462 0.55 16.96 30.58
N THR A 463 0.25 18.21 30.93
CA THR A 463 1.27 19.24 31.12
C THR A 463 2.00 18.93 32.43
N VAL A 464 3.12 18.21 32.36
CA VAL A 464 4.06 18.07 33.49
C VAL A 464 5.45 18.41 32.99
N GLY A 465 6.03 19.48 33.54
CA GLY A 465 7.43 19.82 33.33
C GLY A 465 8.36 18.85 34.07
N GLY A 466 9.54 18.62 33.50
CA GLY A 466 10.69 18.08 34.22
C GLY A 466 11.44 16.91 33.57
N ALA A 467 12.62 17.26 33.02
CA ALA A 467 13.87 16.48 32.96
C ALA A 467 14.11 15.39 31.87
N CYS A 468 15.20 15.66 31.11
CA CYS A 468 16.21 14.82 30.43
C CYS A 468 15.76 13.77 29.37
N THR A 469 16.31 13.66 28.15
CA THR A 469 17.71 13.73 27.67
C THR A 469 17.85 14.09 26.16
N SER A 470 18.88 14.88 25.85
CA SER A 470 19.67 15.07 24.61
C SER A 470 19.24 14.49 23.24
N GLY A 471 19.19 15.38 22.23
CA GLY A 471 19.71 15.08 20.89
C GLY A 471 18.94 15.66 19.69
N GLY A 472 19.37 16.82 19.18
CA GLY A 472 19.39 17.12 17.74
C GLY A 472 18.10 17.59 17.04
N GLY A 473 17.93 18.92 16.97
CA GLY A 473 17.48 19.66 15.78
C GLY A 473 16.12 19.32 15.15
N ALA A 474 15.06 20.00 15.59
CA ALA A 474 13.96 20.48 14.75
C ALA A 474 12.94 21.28 15.59
N LEU A 475 12.56 22.45 15.05
CA LEU A 475 11.27 23.14 15.19
C LEU A 475 10.95 23.86 16.52
N ALA A 476 10.83 25.18 16.39
CA ALA A 476 9.90 25.98 17.17
C ALA A 476 8.47 25.45 16.90
N ALA A 477 7.98 24.58 17.78
CA ALA A 477 6.61 24.11 17.76
C ALA A 477 5.76 24.97 18.71
N SER A 478 4.72 25.56 18.11
CA SER A 478 3.66 26.32 18.73
C SER A 478 3.06 25.62 19.96
N LYS A 479 2.86 26.41 21.02
CA LYS A 479 1.87 26.09 22.06
C LYS A 479 0.51 25.93 21.36
N ASP A 480 -0.22 24.89 21.75
CA ASP A 480 -1.61 24.54 21.35
C ASP A 480 -1.85 23.71 20.08
N ALA A 481 -0.91 22.89 19.61
CA ALA A 481 -1.21 21.97 18.50
C ALA A 481 -2.16 20.83 18.95
N GLN A 482 -3.41 20.81 18.49
CA GLN A 482 -4.30 19.62 18.48
C GLN A 482 -3.56 18.42 17.84
N PRO A 483 -3.88 17.14 18.16
CA PRO A 483 -3.34 16.02 17.38
C PRO A 483 -3.70 16.28 15.91
N ASN A 484 -2.70 16.32 15.03
CA ASN A 484 -2.90 16.68 13.64
C ASN A 484 -3.70 15.54 12.98
N LEU A 485 -5.01 15.72 12.88
CA LEU A 485 -5.95 14.67 12.45
C LEU A 485 -5.62 14.15 11.03
N SER A 486 -5.05 15.02 10.19
CA SER A 486 -4.52 14.72 8.87
C SER A 486 -3.31 13.78 8.91
N GLU A 487 -2.40 13.93 9.87
CA GLU A 487 -1.24 13.03 10.04
C GLU A 487 -1.68 11.65 10.50
N LEU A 488 -2.62 11.58 11.46
CA LEU A 488 -3.19 10.30 11.92
C LEU A 488 -3.92 9.57 10.79
N LEU A 489 -4.69 10.29 9.97
CA LEU A 489 -5.34 9.72 8.79
C LEU A 489 -4.31 9.18 7.78
N THR A 490 -3.30 9.98 7.46
CA THR A 490 -2.24 9.60 6.49
C THR A 490 -1.46 8.39 7.00
N SER A 491 -1.13 8.38 8.29
CA SER A 491 -0.45 7.28 8.96
C SER A 491 -1.30 6.00 8.91
N LEU A 492 -2.57 6.06 9.30
CA LEU A 492 -3.48 4.92 9.25
C LEU A 492 -3.65 4.37 7.83
N SER A 493 -3.86 5.25 6.85
CA SER A 493 -3.98 4.87 5.44
C SER A 493 -2.73 4.16 4.94
N ASN A 494 -1.54 4.72 5.22
CA ASN A 494 -0.26 4.14 4.85
C ASN A 494 0.02 2.80 5.53
N PHE A 495 -0.31 2.65 6.82
CA PHE A 495 -0.13 1.39 7.55
C PHE A 495 -1.00 0.27 6.95
N ILE A 496 -2.28 0.53 6.71
CA ILE A 496 -3.20 -0.45 6.10
C ILE A 496 -2.71 -0.83 4.70
N LEU A 497 -2.34 0.16 3.89
CA LEU A 497 -1.90 -0.05 2.52
C LEU A 497 -0.56 -0.80 2.43
N ASN A 498 0.40 -0.49 3.30
CA ASN A 498 1.68 -1.21 3.36
C ASN A 498 1.50 -2.65 3.85
N GLN A 499 0.62 -2.89 4.82
CA GLN A 499 0.34 -4.24 5.29
C GLN A 499 -0.35 -5.07 4.19
N LEU A 500 -1.31 -4.48 3.46
CA LEU A 500 -1.94 -5.14 2.32
C LEU A 500 -0.92 -5.46 1.22
N LYS A 501 0.00 -4.54 0.90
CA LYS A 501 1.10 -4.77 -0.05
C LYS A 501 2.00 -5.93 0.39
N SER A 502 2.36 -5.99 1.66
CA SER A 502 3.17 -7.07 2.23
C SER A 502 2.46 -8.42 2.06
N VAL A 503 1.16 -8.49 2.40
CA VAL A 503 0.36 -9.71 2.23
C VAL A 503 0.25 -10.12 0.75
N LEU A 504 0.00 -9.16 -0.16
CA LEU A 504 -0.05 -9.45 -1.60
C LEU A 504 1.30 -9.99 -2.11
N ALA A 505 2.43 -9.44 -1.66
CA ALA A 505 3.75 -9.96 -1.98
C ALA A 505 3.96 -11.39 -1.45
N SER A 506 3.54 -11.67 -0.21
CA SER A 506 3.59 -13.02 0.38
C SER A 506 2.70 -14.03 -0.35
N VAL A 507 1.55 -13.59 -0.90
CA VAL A 507 0.64 -14.43 -1.69
C VAL A 507 1.15 -14.60 -3.13
N HIS A 508 1.88 -13.62 -3.68
CA HIS A 508 2.46 -13.69 -5.02
C HIS A 508 3.43 -14.87 -5.19
N LEU A 509 4.05 -15.34 -4.10
CA LEU A 509 4.88 -16.54 -4.07
C LEU A 509 4.16 -17.80 -4.59
N PHE A 510 2.84 -17.93 -4.37
CA PHE A 510 2.05 -19.06 -4.90
C PHE A 510 1.89 -19.03 -6.43
N THR A 511 2.06 -17.85 -7.03
CA THR A 511 1.91 -17.63 -8.47
C THR A 511 3.24 -17.43 -9.20
N ALA A 512 4.37 -17.61 -8.50
CA ALA A 512 5.69 -17.46 -9.08
C ALA A 512 5.92 -18.44 -10.25
N LYS A 513 6.73 -18.02 -11.23
CA LYS A 513 6.92 -18.75 -12.51
C LYS A 513 7.61 -20.11 -12.35
N ASP A 514 8.41 -20.25 -11.30
CA ASP A 514 9.18 -21.43 -10.93
C ASP A 514 8.34 -22.55 -10.27
N ILE A 515 7.09 -22.24 -9.92
CA ILE A 515 6.14 -23.17 -9.31
C ILE A 515 5.35 -23.93 -10.38
N THR A 516 5.38 -25.27 -10.30
CA THR A 516 4.81 -26.15 -11.34
C THR A 516 3.30 -26.23 -11.35
N PHE A 517 2.64 -26.19 -10.18
CA PHE A 517 1.17 -26.17 -10.12
C PHE A 517 0.59 -24.81 -10.58
N SER A 518 1.35 -23.72 -10.44
CA SER A 518 0.95 -22.37 -10.90
C SER A 518 0.78 -22.29 -12.42
N ASN A 519 1.54 -23.09 -13.18
CA ASN A 519 1.45 -23.13 -14.64
C ASN A 519 0.19 -23.83 -15.17
N LYS A 520 -0.64 -24.41 -14.29
CA LYS A 520 -1.90 -25.03 -14.69
C LYS A 520 -3.03 -23.99 -14.74
N PRO A 521 -3.80 -23.92 -15.85
CA PRO A 521 -4.80 -22.87 -16.06
C PRO A 521 -5.96 -22.92 -15.04
N TYR A 522 -6.34 -24.12 -14.57
CA TYR A 522 -7.40 -24.29 -13.56
C TYR A 522 -7.01 -23.66 -12.21
N PHE A 523 -5.75 -23.78 -11.79
CA PHE A 523 -5.30 -23.25 -10.50
C PHE A 523 -5.16 -21.74 -10.57
N ARG A 524 -4.41 -21.24 -11.57
CA ARG A 524 -4.07 -19.82 -11.66
C ARG A 524 -5.29 -18.92 -11.85
N GLY A 525 -6.22 -19.31 -12.72
CA GLY A 525 -7.44 -18.53 -12.96
C GLY A 525 -8.32 -18.43 -11.71
N GLU A 526 -8.65 -19.57 -11.10
CA GLU A 526 -9.54 -19.64 -9.93
C GLU A 526 -8.88 -19.06 -8.67
N PHE A 527 -7.59 -19.30 -8.45
CA PHE A 527 -6.85 -18.76 -7.31
C PHE A 527 -6.70 -17.24 -7.37
N CYS A 528 -6.31 -16.67 -8.51
CA CYS A 528 -6.15 -15.22 -8.65
C CYS A 528 -7.51 -14.49 -8.59
N SER A 529 -8.53 -15.00 -9.28
CA SER A 529 -9.85 -14.33 -9.34
C SER A 529 -10.68 -14.53 -8.08
N GLN A 530 -10.92 -15.78 -7.65
CA GLN A 530 -11.78 -16.06 -6.49
C GLN A 530 -11.02 -16.03 -5.16
N GLY A 531 -9.76 -16.49 -5.15
CA GLY A 531 -8.95 -16.49 -3.93
C GLY A 531 -8.46 -15.08 -3.58
N VAL A 532 -7.61 -14.50 -4.42
CA VAL A 532 -6.92 -13.23 -4.11
C VAL A 532 -7.84 -12.03 -4.29
N ARG A 533 -8.46 -11.86 -5.47
CA ARG A 533 -9.30 -10.68 -5.74
C ARG A 533 -10.56 -10.66 -4.87
N GLU A 534 -11.40 -11.71 -4.91
CA GLU A 534 -12.63 -11.77 -4.10
C GLU A 534 -12.38 -12.13 -2.63
N GLY A 535 -11.66 -13.22 -2.38
CA GLY A 535 -11.47 -13.78 -1.04
C GLY A 535 -10.60 -12.92 -0.12
N LEU A 536 -9.61 -12.20 -0.65
CA LEU A 536 -8.72 -11.35 0.14
C LEU A 536 -9.08 -9.87 0.02
N VAL A 537 -8.96 -9.29 -1.17
CA VAL A 537 -9.03 -7.83 -1.37
C VAL A 537 -10.45 -7.31 -1.19
N VAL A 538 -11.42 -7.84 -1.93
CA VAL A 538 -12.85 -7.42 -1.84
C VAL A 538 -13.37 -7.65 -0.42
N SER A 539 -13.10 -8.83 0.15
CA SER A 539 -13.54 -9.19 1.50
C SER A 539 -12.95 -8.26 2.57
N PHE A 540 -11.68 -7.87 2.45
CA PHE A 540 -11.03 -6.94 3.37
C PHE A 540 -11.59 -5.50 3.23
N ILE A 541 -11.80 -5.01 2.01
CA ILE A 541 -12.39 -3.67 1.80
C ILE A 541 -13.82 -3.60 2.34
N LYS A 542 -14.63 -4.63 2.11
CA LYS A 542 -15.98 -4.75 2.70
C LYS A 542 -15.93 -4.76 4.21
N PHE A 543 -14.98 -5.49 4.80
CA PHE A 543 -14.77 -5.51 6.24
C PHE A 543 -14.42 -4.12 6.81
N ILE A 544 -13.52 -3.36 6.17
CA ILE A 544 -13.20 -1.98 6.58
C ILE A 544 -14.46 -1.12 6.57
N CYS A 545 -15.26 -1.19 5.50
CA CYS A 545 -16.48 -0.40 5.36
C CYS A 545 -17.53 -0.80 6.43
N GLN A 546 -17.70 -2.09 6.69
CA GLN A 546 -18.63 -2.60 7.71
C GLN A 546 -18.17 -2.27 9.13
N SER A 547 -16.90 -2.50 9.45
CA SER A 547 -16.31 -2.16 10.75
C SER A 547 -16.41 -0.66 11.04
N SER A 548 -16.17 0.19 10.02
CA SER A 548 -16.37 1.63 10.17
C SER A 548 -17.84 1.98 10.47
N ARG A 549 -18.81 1.33 9.80
CA ARG A 549 -20.25 1.54 10.07
C ARG A 549 -20.70 1.10 11.47
N GLN A 550 -20.08 0.06 12.05
CA GLN A 550 -20.44 -0.42 13.40
C GLN A 550 -20.27 0.64 14.50
N TYR A 551 -19.38 1.63 14.28
CA TYR A 551 -19.23 2.77 15.18
C TYR A 551 -20.44 3.72 15.19
N CYS A 552 -21.31 3.69 14.16
CA CYS A 552 -22.56 4.44 14.14
C CYS A 552 -23.68 3.76 14.94
N GLU A 553 -23.65 2.44 15.06
CA GLU A 553 -24.72 1.63 15.69
C GLU A 553 -24.47 1.40 17.19
N SER A 554 -23.20 1.42 17.63
CA SER A 554 -22.82 1.14 19.01
C SER A 554 -23.19 2.23 20.04
N ALA A 555 -23.83 3.32 19.62
CA ALA A 555 -24.20 4.45 20.48
C ALA A 555 -25.30 4.12 21.53
N GLY A 556 -25.93 2.93 21.45
CA GLY A 556 -27.04 2.53 22.34
C GLY A 556 -26.65 1.66 23.54
N ASP A 557 -25.78 0.65 23.38
CA ASP A 557 -25.75 -0.49 24.30
C ASP A 557 -24.41 -0.77 25.01
N ARG A 558 -23.31 -0.10 24.66
CA ARG A 558 -21.99 -0.37 25.28
C ARG A 558 -21.21 0.90 25.62
N GLY A 559 -21.65 1.61 26.67
CA GLY A 559 -20.84 2.28 27.70
C GLY A 559 -19.57 3.11 27.37
N GLY A 560 -19.24 3.41 26.12
CA GLY A 560 -18.10 4.24 25.75
C GLY A 560 -18.49 5.15 24.58
N SER A 561 -18.59 6.45 24.83
CA SER A 561 -18.80 7.44 23.76
C SER A 561 -17.62 7.37 22.80
N THR A 562 -17.86 6.93 21.56
CA THR A 562 -16.86 7.01 20.49
C THR A 562 -16.44 8.46 20.31
N PRO A 563 -15.13 8.78 20.33
CA PRO A 563 -14.67 10.15 20.12
C PRO A 563 -15.21 10.68 18.77
N PRO A 564 -15.87 11.85 18.73
CA PRO A 564 -16.41 12.38 17.48
C PRO A 564 -15.34 12.58 16.40
N ALA A 565 -14.10 12.87 16.79
CA ALA A 565 -12.96 12.96 15.87
C ALA A 565 -12.67 11.65 15.13
N LEU A 566 -12.93 10.49 15.76
CA LEU A 566 -12.77 9.17 15.12
C LEU A 566 -13.80 8.96 14.01
N LEU A 567 -15.05 9.38 14.22
CA LEU A 567 -16.11 9.29 13.19
C LEU A 567 -15.75 10.12 11.97
N LEU A 568 -15.19 11.32 12.18
CA LEU A 568 -14.75 12.20 11.11
C LEU A 568 -13.56 11.62 10.34
N LEU A 569 -12.58 11.04 11.05
CA LEU A 569 -11.41 10.39 10.43
C LEU A 569 -11.83 9.16 9.61
N LEU A 570 -12.69 8.29 10.14
CA LEU A 570 -13.21 7.12 9.43
C LEU A 570 -14.05 7.52 8.20
N SER A 571 -14.87 8.56 8.32
CA SER A 571 -15.62 9.12 7.19
C SER A 571 -14.68 9.54 6.05
N ARG A 572 -13.59 10.24 6.38
CA ARG A 572 -12.59 10.66 5.39
C ARG A 572 -11.82 9.48 4.82
N LEU A 573 -11.42 8.50 5.64
CA LEU A 573 -10.78 7.27 5.19
C LEU A 573 -11.63 6.53 4.15
N CYS A 574 -12.94 6.36 4.40
CA CYS A 574 -13.85 5.72 3.45
C CYS A 574 -13.99 6.54 2.14
N LEU A 575 -13.90 7.87 2.20
CA LEU A 575 -13.93 8.73 1.02
C LEU A 575 -12.63 8.65 0.20
N ASP A 576 -11.47 8.57 0.87
CA ASP A 576 -10.17 8.34 0.20
C ASP A 576 -10.11 6.95 -0.45
N TYR A 577 -10.82 5.98 0.13
CA TYR A 577 -11.00 4.66 -0.46
C TYR A 577 -11.80 4.71 -1.75
N GLU A 578 -12.92 5.44 -1.75
CA GLU A 578 -13.77 5.61 -2.92
C GLU A 578 -13.05 6.34 -4.07
N THR A 579 -12.32 7.40 -3.76
CA THR A 579 -11.69 8.29 -4.76
C THR A 579 -10.47 7.69 -5.45
N SER A 580 -9.60 6.99 -4.70
CA SER A 580 -8.30 6.55 -5.25
C SER A 580 -7.80 5.20 -4.73
N THR A 581 -7.97 4.91 -3.43
CA THR A 581 -7.29 3.76 -2.81
C THR A 581 -7.80 2.42 -3.33
N ILE A 582 -9.12 2.26 -3.50
CA ILE A 582 -9.70 1.04 -4.08
C ILE A 582 -9.15 0.83 -5.49
N SER A 583 -9.24 1.85 -6.36
CA SER A 583 -8.73 1.77 -7.74
C SER A 583 -7.24 1.38 -7.77
N TYR A 584 -6.41 2.00 -6.93
CA TYR A 584 -4.99 1.67 -6.83
C TYR A 584 -4.72 0.22 -6.39
N ILE A 585 -5.44 -0.26 -5.36
CA ILE A 585 -5.28 -1.64 -4.87
C ILE A 585 -5.68 -2.65 -5.96
N PHE A 586 -6.76 -2.39 -6.71
CA PHE A 586 -7.17 -3.27 -7.80
C PHE A 586 -6.16 -3.27 -8.95
N THR A 587 -5.66 -2.10 -9.38
CA THR A 587 -4.59 -2.03 -10.38
C THR A 587 -3.34 -2.81 -9.95
N LEU A 588 -2.91 -2.64 -8.70
CA LEU A 588 -1.78 -3.38 -8.14
C LEU A 588 -2.02 -4.90 -8.14
N THR A 589 -3.24 -5.33 -7.80
CA THR A 589 -3.62 -6.74 -7.79
C THR A 589 -3.66 -7.32 -9.20
N ASP A 590 -4.23 -6.58 -10.16
CA ASP A 590 -4.35 -7.02 -11.54
C ASP A 590 -2.98 -7.10 -12.23
N GLU A 591 -2.07 -6.16 -11.96
CA GLU A 591 -0.68 -6.19 -12.43
C GLU A 591 0.11 -7.39 -11.88
N GLN A 592 -0.06 -7.71 -10.59
CA GLN A 592 0.68 -8.80 -9.95
C GLN A 592 0.15 -10.20 -10.32
N PHE A 593 -1.15 -10.33 -10.59
CA PHE A 593 -1.81 -11.65 -10.71
C PHE A 593 -2.40 -11.95 -12.10
N LEU A 594 -2.38 -11.01 -13.06
CA LEU A 594 -2.86 -11.17 -14.46
C LEU A 594 -4.23 -11.87 -14.52
N VAL A 595 -5.22 -11.30 -13.82
CA VAL A 595 -6.55 -11.91 -13.63
C VAL A 595 -7.25 -12.11 -14.97
N GLN A 596 -7.56 -13.36 -15.31
CA GLN A 596 -8.42 -13.70 -16.46
C GLN A 596 -9.88 -13.71 -15.99
N HIS A 597 -10.72 -12.83 -16.55
CA HIS A 597 -12.13 -12.65 -16.18
C HIS A 597 -13.06 -13.77 -16.68
N HIS A 598 -12.85 -15.01 -16.21
CA HIS A 598 -13.70 -16.14 -16.60
C HIS A 598 -14.89 -16.39 -15.65
N THR A 599 -14.95 -15.72 -14.50
CA THR A 599 -16.03 -15.82 -13.49
C THR A 599 -16.62 -14.44 -13.15
N PRO A 600 -17.88 -14.35 -12.67
CA PRO A 600 -18.45 -13.07 -12.28
C PRO A 600 -17.71 -12.52 -11.07
N VAL A 601 -17.07 -11.37 -11.23
CA VAL A 601 -16.26 -10.73 -10.18
C VAL A 601 -16.90 -9.41 -9.80
N THR A 602 -16.80 -9.03 -8.53
CA THR A 602 -17.34 -7.78 -7.99
C THR A 602 -16.73 -6.60 -8.77
N PRO A 603 -17.56 -5.71 -9.35
CA PRO A 603 -17.06 -4.55 -10.05
C PRO A 603 -16.53 -3.51 -9.05
N VAL A 604 -15.48 -2.80 -9.44
CA VAL A 604 -14.86 -1.73 -8.62
C VAL A 604 -15.91 -0.68 -8.23
N THR A 605 -16.84 -0.37 -9.12
CA THR A 605 -17.94 0.58 -8.90
C THR A 605 -18.85 0.21 -7.73
N ALA A 606 -19.11 -1.08 -7.49
CA ALA A 606 -19.93 -1.53 -6.37
C ALA A 606 -19.22 -1.28 -5.03
N LEU A 607 -17.91 -1.51 -4.97
CA LEU A 607 -17.11 -1.25 -3.77
C LEU A 607 -16.95 0.26 -3.50
N CYS A 608 -16.73 1.06 -4.54
CA CYS A 608 -16.73 2.52 -4.43
C CYS A 608 -18.08 3.05 -3.90
N ALA A 609 -19.20 2.48 -4.37
CA ALA A 609 -20.53 2.83 -3.87
C ALA A 609 -20.71 2.45 -2.38
N GLU A 610 -20.24 1.27 -1.97
CA GLU A 610 -20.30 0.82 -0.57
C GLU A 610 -19.43 1.68 0.36
N ALA A 611 -18.24 2.08 -0.10
CA ALA A 611 -17.34 2.99 0.61
C ALA A 611 -17.96 4.39 0.75
N ARG A 612 -18.55 4.93 -0.32
CA ARG A 612 -19.29 6.21 -0.28
C ARG A 612 -20.46 6.18 0.70
N GLU A 613 -21.25 5.11 0.67
CA GLU A 613 -22.38 4.94 1.58
C GLU A 613 -21.91 4.85 3.04
N ALA A 614 -20.78 4.18 3.31
CA ALA A 614 -20.17 4.12 4.64
C ALA A 614 -19.73 5.52 5.11
N ALA A 615 -19.00 6.26 4.26
CA ALA A 615 -18.57 7.62 4.53
C ALA A 615 -19.76 8.55 4.83
N GLN A 616 -20.82 8.49 4.02
CA GLN A 616 -22.02 9.31 4.21
C GLN A 616 -22.73 9.00 5.54
N LYS A 617 -22.86 7.72 5.91
CA LYS A 617 -23.46 7.33 7.20
C LYS A 617 -22.65 7.85 8.38
N LEU A 618 -21.32 7.75 8.32
CA LEU A 618 -20.41 8.26 9.34
C LEU A 618 -20.50 9.78 9.48
N LEU A 619 -20.48 10.52 8.37
CA LEU A 619 -20.58 11.98 8.38
C LEU A 619 -21.93 12.46 8.93
N ASN A 620 -23.03 11.84 8.49
CA ASN A 620 -24.37 12.15 9.00
C ASN A 620 -24.47 11.87 10.52
N HIS A 621 -23.88 10.77 10.98
CA HIS A 621 -23.83 10.45 12.41
C HIS A 621 -22.98 11.45 13.20
N TYR A 622 -21.82 11.86 12.67
CA TYR A 622 -20.97 12.91 13.25
C TYR A 622 -21.74 14.23 13.43
N VAL A 623 -22.41 14.71 12.38
CA VAL A 623 -23.22 15.94 12.41
C VAL A 623 -24.33 15.83 13.45
N LYS A 624 -24.98 14.67 13.55
CA LYS A 624 -26.02 14.41 14.56
C LYS A 624 -25.43 14.45 15.97
N VAL A 625 -24.31 13.78 16.23
CA VAL A 625 -23.67 13.74 17.56
C VAL A 625 -23.22 15.14 17.99
N GLN A 626 -22.50 15.87 17.13
CA GLN A 626 -22.04 17.23 17.43
C GLN A 626 -23.20 18.22 17.59
N GLY A 627 -24.19 18.15 16.70
CA GLY A 627 -25.42 18.93 16.79
C GLY A 627 -26.15 18.68 18.12
N LEU A 628 -26.23 17.43 18.58
CA LEU A 628 -26.85 17.09 19.86
C LEU A 628 -26.05 17.61 21.07
N ILE A 629 -24.71 17.59 21.05
CA ILE A 629 -23.88 18.14 22.13
C ILE A 629 -24.18 19.63 22.32
N ILE A 630 -24.16 20.41 21.22
CA ILE A 630 -24.48 21.85 21.26
C ILE A 630 -25.95 22.07 21.67
N SER A 631 -26.86 21.28 21.12
CA SER A 631 -28.29 21.34 21.45
C SER A 631 -28.57 21.07 22.93
N GLN A 632 -27.84 20.16 23.57
CA GLN A 632 -27.98 19.87 25.00
C GLN A 632 -27.53 21.07 25.86
N MET A 633 -26.47 21.79 25.46
CA MET A 633 -26.07 23.02 26.16
C MET A 633 -27.15 24.10 26.06
N LEU A 634 -27.68 24.32 24.85
CA LEU A 634 -28.76 25.28 24.60
C LEU A 634 -30.02 24.91 25.39
N ARG A 635 -30.43 23.64 25.37
CA ARG A 635 -31.57 23.12 26.13
C ARG A 635 -31.40 23.38 27.63
N LYS A 636 -30.30 22.95 28.22
CA LYS A 636 -30.02 23.17 29.65
C LYS A 636 -30.06 24.66 30.00
N SER A 637 -29.50 25.52 29.14
CA SER A 637 -29.50 26.97 29.37
C SER A 637 -30.89 27.61 29.40
N VAL A 638 -31.86 27.02 28.69
CA VAL A 638 -33.25 27.48 28.67
C VAL A 638 -34.05 26.86 29.80
N GLU A 639 -33.78 25.60 30.16
CA GLU A 639 -34.53 24.89 31.19
C GLU A 639 -34.22 25.34 32.62
N THR A 640 -32.97 25.78 32.90
CA THR A 640 -32.53 26.11 34.25
C THR A 640 -32.85 27.55 34.70
N ARG A 641 -33.25 28.43 33.77
CA ARG A 641 -33.46 29.87 34.06
C ARG A 641 -34.94 30.18 34.26
N ASP A 642 -35.24 31.01 35.26
CA ASP A 642 -36.56 31.62 35.38
C ASP A 642 -36.67 32.77 34.36
N TRP A 643 -37.53 32.60 33.36
CA TRP A 643 -37.73 33.54 32.26
C TRP A 643 -38.77 34.63 32.56
N VAL A 644 -39.55 34.48 33.63
CA VAL A 644 -40.60 35.45 34.01
C VAL A 644 -40.00 36.58 34.85
N ASN A 645 -39.09 36.24 35.77
CA ASN A 645 -38.47 37.19 36.70
C ASN A 645 -37.01 37.55 36.35
N THR A 646 -36.74 37.82 35.07
CA THR A 646 -35.39 38.21 34.61
C THR A 646 -35.11 39.69 34.79
N ILE A 647 -33.86 40.03 35.12
CA ILE A 647 -33.34 41.41 35.07
C ILE A 647 -33.04 41.86 33.64
N GLU A 648 -32.97 43.17 33.43
CA GLU A 648 -32.65 43.81 32.15
C GLU A 648 -31.29 43.34 31.60
N PRO A 649 -31.22 42.94 30.31
CA PRO A 649 -30.01 42.37 29.71
C PRO A 649 -28.92 43.45 29.50
N ARG A 650 -27.73 43.23 30.08
CA ARG A 650 -26.53 44.08 29.87
C ARG A 650 -25.42 43.40 29.08
N ASN A 651 -25.52 42.09 28.88
CA ASN A 651 -24.53 41.28 28.17
C ASN A 651 -25.19 40.04 27.57
N VAL A 652 -24.51 39.44 26.60
CA VAL A 652 -24.92 38.18 25.97
C VAL A 652 -24.68 37.01 26.94
N ARG A 653 -25.59 36.02 26.94
CA ARG A 653 -25.40 34.81 27.77
C ARG A 653 -24.10 34.07 27.42
N ALA A 654 -23.36 33.65 28.45
CA ALA A 654 -22.12 32.89 28.30
C ALA A 654 -22.29 31.61 27.46
N VAL A 655 -23.46 30.96 27.51
CA VAL A 655 -23.76 29.78 26.69
C VAL A 655 -23.75 30.12 25.19
N MET A 656 -24.18 31.31 24.78
CA MET A 656 -24.15 31.70 23.36
C MET A 656 -22.73 31.95 22.87
N LYS A 657 -21.89 32.55 23.71
CA LYS A 657 -20.44 32.68 23.45
C LYS A 657 -19.81 31.28 23.32
N ARG A 658 -20.15 30.36 24.22
CA ARG A 658 -19.67 28.97 24.17
C ARG A 658 -20.13 28.22 22.92
N VAL A 659 -21.36 28.42 22.46
CA VAL A 659 -21.87 27.82 21.21
C VAL A 659 -21.04 28.29 20.01
N VAL A 660 -20.68 29.58 19.95
CA VAL A 660 -19.82 30.12 18.88
C VAL A 660 -18.40 29.57 19.00
N GLU A 661 -17.83 29.48 20.20
CA GLU A 661 -16.51 28.88 20.44
C GLU A 661 -16.47 27.40 20.02
N ASP A 662 -17.46 26.60 20.43
CA ASP A 662 -17.54 25.18 20.09
C ASP A 662 -17.76 24.98 18.58
N THR A 663 -18.60 25.81 17.95
CA THR A 663 -18.79 25.81 16.49
C THR A 663 -17.48 26.17 15.77
N THR A 664 -16.71 27.12 16.29
CA THR A 664 -15.40 27.50 15.75
C THR A 664 -14.36 26.39 15.94
N SER A 665 -14.37 25.69 17.08
CA SER A 665 -13.50 24.54 17.30
C SER A 665 -13.84 23.39 16.34
N ILE A 666 -15.12 23.16 16.06
CA ILE A 666 -15.57 22.17 15.07
C ILE A 666 -15.16 22.60 13.65
N ASP A 667 -15.30 23.89 13.33
CA ASP A 667 -14.88 24.47 12.03
C ASP A 667 -13.40 24.19 11.73
N VAL A 668 -12.53 24.39 12.72
CA VAL A 668 -11.09 24.08 12.60
C VAL A 668 -10.89 22.58 12.39
N GLN A 669 -11.53 21.71 13.18
CA GLN A 669 -11.37 20.26 13.07
C GLN A 669 -11.85 19.70 11.73
N VAL A 670 -13.02 20.15 11.25
CA VAL A 670 -13.57 19.74 9.95
C VAL A 670 -12.72 20.30 8.81
N GLY A 671 -12.21 21.52 8.95
CA GLY A 671 -11.32 22.16 7.98
C GLY A 671 -9.96 21.47 7.78
N LEU A 672 -9.53 20.62 8.71
CA LEU A 672 -8.32 19.79 8.53
C LEU A 672 -8.52 18.64 7.52
N LEU A 673 -9.76 18.21 7.26
CA LEU A 673 -10.06 17.00 6.47
C LEU A 673 -10.97 17.25 5.25
N TYR A 674 -11.80 18.30 5.29
CA TYR A 674 -12.77 18.61 4.23
C TYR A 674 -12.54 20.00 3.66
N GLU A 675 -12.73 20.13 2.35
CA GLU A 675 -12.61 21.40 1.63
C GLU A 675 -13.72 22.39 2.06
N GLU A 676 -13.43 23.69 1.91
CA GLU A 676 -14.26 24.77 2.44
C GLU A 676 -15.62 24.91 1.71
N GLY A 677 -15.74 24.42 0.46
CA GLY A 677 -16.98 24.50 -0.32
C GLY A 677 -17.31 25.91 -0.82
N VAL A 678 -18.41 26.06 -1.58
CA VAL A 678 -18.84 27.35 -2.16
C VAL A 678 -19.82 28.05 -1.21
N ARG A 679 -19.49 29.29 -0.81
CA ARG A 679 -20.42 30.20 -0.09
C ARG A 679 -21.14 31.10 -1.10
N LYS A 680 -22.44 31.35 -0.92
CA LYS A 680 -23.11 32.41 -1.67
C LYS A 680 -22.49 33.76 -1.27
N ALA A 681 -21.93 34.49 -2.22
CA ALA A 681 -21.30 35.77 -1.97
C ALA A 681 -22.29 36.78 -1.39
N HIS A 682 -21.79 37.60 -0.47
CA HIS A 682 -22.50 38.70 0.17
C HIS A 682 -23.14 39.60 -0.89
N SER A 683 -24.47 39.76 -0.85
CA SER A 683 -25.11 40.88 -1.52
C SER A 683 -24.70 42.13 -0.74
N SER A 684 -24.02 43.05 -1.42
CA SER A 684 -23.44 44.28 -0.89
C SER A 684 -24.29 44.94 0.20
N ASP A 685 -23.65 45.19 1.34
CA ASP A 685 -24.13 45.74 2.62
C ASP A 685 -24.88 47.11 2.56
N SER A 686 -25.15 47.65 1.38
CA SER A 686 -25.74 48.99 1.21
C SER A 686 -27.27 49.02 1.20
N SER A 687 -27.96 47.88 1.15
CA SER A 687 -29.43 47.85 0.97
C SER A 687 -30.24 47.31 2.17
N LYS A 688 -29.60 46.82 3.24
CA LYS A 688 -30.31 46.24 4.40
C LYS A 688 -30.68 47.27 5.48
N ARG A 689 -30.12 48.48 5.45
CA ARG A 689 -30.45 49.57 6.40
C ARG A 689 -31.78 50.29 6.13
N THR A 690 -32.55 49.88 5.13
CA THR A 690 -33.82 50.52 4.75
C THR A 690 -35.08 49.71 5.05
N PHE A 691 -34.95 48.48 5.57
CA PHE A 691 -36.12 47.61 5.86
C PHE A 691 -36.00 46.93 7.24
N SER A 692 -36.05 47.72 8.32
CA SER A 692 -36.39 47.18 9.66
C SER A 692 -37.05 48.21 10.58
N VAL A 693 -37.85 49.14 10.05
CA VAL A 693 -38.77 49.92 10.91
C VAL A 693 -40.05 49.11 11.08
N TYR A 694 -40.27 48.66 12.32
CA TYR A 694 -41.48 48.05 12.83
C TYR A 694 -42.75 48.66 12.21
N SER A 695 -43.54 47.84 11.49
CA SER A 695 -44.92 48.18 11.17
C SER A 695 -45.78 47.95 12.41
N SER A 696 -45.87 48.97 13.26
CA SER A 696 -46.91 49.11 14.28
C SER A 696 -47.14 50.59 14.60
N SER A 697 -47.79 51.31 13.68
CA SER A 697 -48.78 52.32 14.03
C SER A 697 -49.62 52.70 12.82
N ARG A 698 -50.90 52.35 12.91
CA ARG A 698 -52.00 52.96 12.13
C ARG A 698 -51.99 54.47 12.41
N GLN A 699 -51.95 55.32 11.39
CA GLN A 699 -53.05 56.25 11.06
C GLN A 699 -52.73 57.17 9.85
N GLN A 700 -53.70 57.18 8.93
CA GLN A 700 -54.18 58.29 8.08
C GLN A 700 -53.20 59.03 7.16
N ILE A 701 -53.18 58.63 5.88
CA ILE A 701 -53.16 59.59 4.75
C ILE A 701 -54.23 59.20 3.72
N ARG A 702 -54.98 60.23 3.31
CA ARG A 702 -56.17 60.21 2.43
C ARG A 702 -55.83 59.82 0.98
N TYR A 703 -56.85 59.22 0.34
CA TYR A 703 -57.10 58.99 -1.10
C TYR A 703 -56.47 60.02 -2.06
N ALA A 704 -56.08 59.68 -3.30
CA ALA A 704 -56.95 59.19 -4.37
C ALA A 704 -56.16 58.55 -5.59
N PRO A 705 -56.79 58.06 -6.67
CA PRO A 705 -57.22 56.65 -6.81
C PRO A 705 -56.88 55.99 -8.17
N SER A 706 -56.75 54.65 -8.23
CA SER A 706 -57.02 53.92 -9.47
C SER A 706 -57.34 52.43 -9.24
N TYR A 707 -58.65 52.15 -9.34
CA TYR A 707 -59.32 50.95 -9.87
C TYR A 707 -58.62 49.58 -9.73
N THR A 708 -59.05 48.79 -8.74
CA THR A 708 -59.65 47.44 -8.93
C THR A 708 -60.16 46.90 -7.58
N PRO A 709 -61.30 46.19 -7.52
CA PRO A 709 -61.91 45.77 -6.26
C PRO A 709 -61.61 44.29 -5.95
N SER A 710 -60.81 44.01 -4.93
CA SER A 710 -60.83 42.71 -4.24
C SER A 710 -60.36 42.82 -2.81
N ALA A 711 -61.16 42.23 -1.92
CA ALA A 711 -61.10 42.08 -0.46
C ALA A 711 -59.74 42.25 0.27
N PRO A 712 -59.75 42.69 1.55
CA PRO A 712 -58.54 42.74 2.37
C PRO A 712 -58.01 41.31 2.59
N MET A 713 -56.81 41.03 2.09
CA MET A 713 -56.08 39.79 2.36
C MET A 713 -55.56 39.80 3.80
N ASP A 714 -55.92 38.79 4.58
CA ASP A 714 -55.57 38.63 5.99
C ASP A 714 -54.05 38.48 6.18
N THR A 715 -53.46 39.33 7.03
CA THR A 715 -52.06 39.24 7.50
C THR A 715 -51.74 37.90 8.18
N ASN A 716 -52.75 37.22 8.72
CA ASN A 716 -52.63 35.86 9.26
C ASN A 716 -52.36 34.81 8.16
N LEU A 717 -52.80 35.06 6.92
CA LEU A 717 -52.59 34.14 5.81
C LEU A 717 -51.12 34.18 5.36
N LEU A 718 -50.49 35.36 5.35
CA LEU A 718 -49.07 35.52 5.01
C LEU A 718 -48.14 34.90 6.07
N SER A 719 -48.46 35.03 7.36
CA SER A 719 -47.71 34.36 8.44
C SER A 719 -47.90 32.84 8.41
N ASN A 720 -49.11 32.36 8.07
CA ASN A 720 -49.38 30.94 7.88
C ASN A 720 -48.70 30.38 6.62
N ILE A 721 -48.55 31.16 5.55
CA ILE A 721 -47.80 30.78 4.34
C ILE A 721 -46.30 30.67 4.65
N HIS A 722 -45.71 31.64 5.37
CA HIS A 722 -44.32 31.53 5.84
C HIS A 722 -44.12 30.34 6.79
N LYS A 723 -45.11 30.00 7.63
CA LYS A 723 -45.15 28.76 8.43
C LYS A 723 -45.19 27.49 7.59
N LEU A 724 -45.98 27.47 6.52
CA LEU A 724 -46.07 26.36 5.55
C LEU A 724 -44.76 26.13 4.80
N PHE A 725 -43.96 27.18 4.58
CA PHE A 725 -42.61 27.06 4.01
C PHE A 725 -41.53 26.75 5.08
N SER A 726 -41.76 27.13 6.35
CA SER A 726 -40.94 26.74 7.52
C SER A 726 -40.99 25.24 7.83
N GLU A 727 -42.18 24.65 7.73
CA GLU A 727 -42.41 23.20 7.93
C GLU A 727 -41.63 22.32 6.93
N ARG A 728 -41.13 22.89 5.82
CA ARG A 728 -40.34 22.19 4.80
C ARG A 728 -38.82 22.32 4.94
N ILE A 729 -38.31 22.86 6.04
CA ILE A 729 -36.87 22.84 6.27
C ILE A 729 -36.46 21.43 6.74
N ASP A 730 -36.16 20.52 5.80
CA ASP A 730 -35.78 19.13 6.07
C ASP A 730 -34.59 19.07 7.03
N ILE A 731 -34.81 18.63 8.28
CA ILE A 731 -33.75 18.53 9.31
C ILE A 731 -32.65 17.55 8.88
N PHE A 732 -32.98 16.62 7.98
CA PHE A 732 -32.14 15.50 7.56
C PHE A 732 -31.88 15.49 6.06
N SER A 733 -31.66 16.66 5.44
CA SER A 733 -31.03 16.68 4.13
C SER A 733 -29.64 16.02 4.22
N PRO A 734 -29.27 15.10 3.32
CA PRO A 734 -27.96 14.46 3.36
C PRO A 734 -26.87 15.53 3.29
N VAL A 735 -25.92 15.45 4.22
CA VAL A 735 -24.83 16.42 4.34
C VAL A 735 -23.83 16.15 3.22
N GLU A 736 -23.52 17.17 2.42
CA GLU A 736 -22.51 17.04 1.38
C GLU A 736 -21.11 16.92 2.00
N PHE A 737 -20.15 16.33 1.27
CA PHE A 737 -18.75 16.18 1.71
C PHE A 737 -17.97 17.51 1.64
N ASN A 738 -18.48 18.55 2.31
CA ASN A 738 -17.83 19.85 2.40
C ASN A 738 -17.99 20.43 3.81
N LYS A 739 -17.04 21.29 4.20
CA LYS A 739 -16.97 21.90 5.52
C LYS A 739 -18.25 22.70 5.86
N VAL A 740 -18.74 23.48 4.91
CA VAL A 740 -19.90 24.36 5.11
C VAL A 740 -21.20 23.59 5.29
N SER A 741 -21.45 22.48 4.56
CA SER A 741 -22.67 21.66 4.76
C SER A 741 -22.66 20.97 6.11
N VAL A 742 -21.49 20.46 6.55
CA VAL A 742 -21.31 19.87 7.89
C VAL A 742 -21.67 20.87 8.98
N LEU A 743 -21.10 22.07 8.93
CA LEU A 743 -21.37 23.14 9.90
C LEU A 743 -22.81 23.63 9.83
N THR A 744 -23.37 23.78 8.61
CA THR A 744 -24.78 24.14 8.41
C THR A 744 -25.71 23.11 9.05
N GLY A 745 -25.43 21.81 8.91
CA GLY A 745 -26.19 20.74 9.55
C GLY A 745 -26.15 20.82 11.09
N ILE A 746 -24.98 21.05 11.67
CA ILE A 746 -24.80 21.20 13.12
C ILE A 746 -25.57 22.41 13.66
N ILE A 747 -25.44 23.57 13.00
CA ILE A 747 -26.12 24.82 13.36
C ILE A 747 -27.65 24.67 13.21
N LYS A 748 -28.11 23.99 12.16
CA LYS A 748 -29.54 23.74 11.93
C LYS A 748 -30.17 22.89 13.05
N ILE A 749 -29.48 21.84 13.49
CA ILE A 749 -29.93 20.99 14.61
C ILE A 749 -29.97 21.80 15.92
N SER A 750 -28.94 22.62 16.17
CA SER A 750 -28.83 23.42 17.40
C SER A 750 -29.88 24.52 17.49
N LEU A 751 -30.08 25.30 16.43
CA LEU A 751 -31.07 26.38 16.38
C LEU A 751 -32.51 25.84 16.42
N LYS A 752 -32.81 24.73 15.74
CA LYS A 752 -34.14 24.10 15.84
C LYS A 752 -34.43 23.57 17.23
N THR A 753 -33.42 23.01 17.92
CA THR A 753 -33.59 22.61 19.32
C THR A 753 -33.80 23.82 20.21
N PHE A 754 -33.09 24.93 19.97
CA PHE A 754 -33.28 26.17 20.72
C PHE A 754 -34.69 26.74 20.55
N LEU A 755 -35.20 26.79 19.31
CA LEU A 755 -36.58 27.17 19.00
C LEU A 755 -37.60 26.35 19.78
N GLU A 756 -37.45 25.01 19.77
CA GLU A 756 -38.36 24.13 20.49
C GLU A 756 -38.29 24.34 22.02
N CYS A 757 -37.09 24.55 22.58
CA CYS A 757 -36.94 24.84 24.00
C CYS A 757 -37.61 26.17 24.39
N VAL A 758 -37.51 27.18 23.53
CA VAL A 758 -38.18 28.49 23.72
C VAL A 758 -39.70 28.34 23.62
N ARG A 759 -40.20 27.56 22.65
CA ARG A 759 -41.65 27.32 22.45
C ARG A 759 -42.34 26.72 23.67
N LEU A 760 -41.60 25.94 24.47
CA LEU A 760 -42.10 25.26 25.68
C LEU A 760 -42.10 26.13 26.94
N ARG A 761 -41.55 27.35 26.88
CA ARG A 761 -41.44 28.27 28.04
C ARG A 761 -42.35 29.48 27.90
N THR A 762 -42.50 30.21 29.00
CA THR A 762 -43.22 31.48 29.12
C THR A 762 -42.23 32.56 29.53
N PHE A 763 -42.33 33.75 28.95
CA PHE A 763 -41.35 34.81 29.11
C PHE A 763 -41.96 36.06 29.75
N GLY A 764 -41.17 36.77 30.55
CA GLY A 764 -41.43 38.16 30.93
C GLY A 764 -40.76 39.14 29.97
N ARG A 765 -41.03 40.44 30.12
CA ARG A 765 -40.49 41.54 29.30
C ARG A 765 -38.97 41.44 29.09
N TYR A 766 -38.21 41.41 30.19
CA TYR A 766 -36.75 41.33 30.13
C TYR A 766 -36.23 39.97 29.64
N GLY A 767 -37.06 38.92 29.73
CA GLY A 767 -36.74 37.58 29.23
C GLY A 767 -36.77 37.55 27.70
N LEU A 768 -37.77 38.20 27.10
CA LEU A 768 -37.85 38.44 25.66
C LEU A 768 -36.65 39.26 25.17
N GLN A 769 -36.33 40.36 25.85
CA GLN A 769 -35.19 41.21 25.49
C GLN A 769 -33.86 40.47 25.56
N GLN A 770 -33.65 39.58 26.55
CA GLN A 770 -32.45 38.73 26.61
C GLN A 770 -32.38 37.76 25.42
N ILE A 771 -33.48 37.09 25.06
CA ILE A 771 -33.52 36.22 23.87
C ILE A 771 -33.21 37.01 22.60
N GLN A 772 -33.70 38.24 22.49
CA GLN A 772 -33.42 39.14 21.36
C GLN A 772 -31.92 39.47 21.26
N VAL A 773 -31.26 39.82 22.37
CA VAL A 773 -29.81 40.06 22.43
C VAL A 773 -29.01 38.81 22.05
N ASP A 774 -29.40 37.65 22.57
CA ASP A 774 -28.73 36.39 22.29
C ASP A 774 -28.85 35.96 20.83
N CYS A 775 -30.04 36.12 20.23
CA CYS A 775 -30.28 35.81 18.83
C CYS A 775 -29.48 36.75 17.93
N HIS A 776 -29.44 38.05 18.23
CA HIS A 776 -28.63 39.01 17.49
C HIS A 776 -27.13 38.71 17.59
N TYR A 777 -26.64 38.29 18.77
CA TYR A 777 -25.25 37.83 18.90
C TYR A 777 -24.97 36.61 18.02
N LEU A 778 -25.81 35.56 18.08
CA LEU A 778 -25.64 34.39 17.22
C LEU A 778 -25.70 34.75 15.73
N GLN A 779 -26.58 35.69 15.36
CA GLN A 779 -26.71 36.19 14.00
C GLN A 779 -25.40 36.80 13.47
N MET A 780 -24.69 37.56 14.31
CA MET A 780 -23.43 38.23 13.95
C MET A 780 -22.25 37.27 13.73
N TYR A 781 -22.27 36.07 14.32
CA TYR A 781 -21.14 35.13 14.25
C TYR A 781 -21.44 33.84 13.46
N LEU A 782 -22.67 33.32 13.48
CA LEU A 782 -22.98 32.03 12.86
C LEU A 782 -23.04 32.06 11.33
N TRP A 783 -23.31 33.23 10.74
CA TRP A 783 -23.43 33.37 9.28
C TRP A 783 -22.15 32.93 8.54
N ARG A 784 -20.97 33.09 9.15
CA ARG A 784 -19.67 32.76 8.54
C ARG A 784 -19.47 31.26 8.31
N PHE A 785 -20.24 30.42 9.01
CA PHE A 785 -20.16 28.97 8.98
C PHE A 785 -21.22 28.31 8.07
N VAL A 786 -22.19 29.07 7.56
CA VAL A 786 -23.36 28.55 6.82
C VAL A 786 -23.31 28.95 5.35
N SER A 787 -23.85 28.09 4.46
CA SER A 787 -23.90 28.36 3.02
C SER A 787 -24.94 29.42 2.61
N ASP A 788 -26.08 29.45 3.30
CA ASP A 788 -27.17 30.42 3.11
C ASP A 788 -27.43 31.20 4.40
N GLU A 789 -27.00 32.47 4.42
CA GLU A 789 -27.19 33.40 5.53
C GLU A 789 -28.67 33.56 5.91
N ASN A 790 -29.57 33.52 4.91
CA ASN A 790 -31.00 33.71 5.15
C ASN A 790 -31.61 32.59 5.97
N LEU A 791 -31.05 31.38 5.91
CA LEU A 791 -31.50 30.26 6.74
C LEU A 791 -31.27 30.55 8.23
N VAL A 792 -30.10 31.10 8.58
CA VAL A 792 -29.75 31.43 9.97
C VAL A 792 -30.62 32.59 10.46
N HIS A 793 -30.74 33.65 9.66
CA HIS A 793 -31.62 34.79 9.96
C HIS A 793 -33.05 34.34 10.21
N PHE A 794 -33.61 33.55 9.29
CA PHE A 794 -34.96 33.05 9.40
C PHE A 794 -35.19 32.22 10.68
N LEU A 795 -34.29 31.27 10.99
CA LEU A 795 -34.43 30.44 12.19
C LEU A 795 -34.32 31.26 13.48
N LEU A 796 -33.44 32.26 13.52
CA LEU A 796 -33.29 33.15 14.67
C LEU A 796 -34.48 34.10 14.83
N ASP A 797 -35.02 34.63 13.74
CA ASP A 797 -36.25 35.45 13.76
C ASP A 797 -37.46 34.64 14.24
N GLU A 798 -37.57 33.37 13.85
CA GLU A 798 -38.60 32.47 14.39
C GLU A 798 -38.45 32.23 15.89
N ILE A 799 -37.23 32.14 16.41
CA ILE A 799 -36.97 32.00 17.85
C ILE A 799 -37.44 33.25 18.60
N VAL A 800 -37.07 34.44 18.13
CA VAL A 800 -37.51 35.71 18.74
C VAL A 800 -39.03 35.88 18.63
N GLY A 801 -39.62 35.55 17.48
CA GLY A 801 -41.07 35.57 17.27
C GLY A 801 -41.82 34.60 18.18
N SER A 802 -41.29 33.39 18.37
CA SER A 802 -41.83 32.38 19.31
C SER A 802 -41.75 32.89 20.76
N ALA A 803 -40.63 33.50 21.17
CA ALA A 803 -40.50 34.11 22.48
C ALA A 803 -41.50 35.27 22.69
N ALA A 804 -41.70 36.12 21.68
CA ALA A 804 -42.63 37.25 21.74
C ALA A 804 -44.08 36.78 21.89
N HIS A 805 -44.49 35.74 21.15
CA HIS A 805 -45.82 35.13 21.25
C HIS A 805 -46.11 34.50 22.62
N ARG A 806 -45.05 34.11 23.35
CA ARG A 806 -45.11 33.46 24.66
C ARG A 806 -44.76 34.42 25.81
N CYS A 807 -44.60 35.71 25.50
CA CYS A 807 -44.31 36.75 26.47
C CYS A 807 -45.62 37.30 27.07
N LEU A 808 -45.63 37.54 28.38
CA LEU A 808 -46.78 38.14 29.08
C LEU A 808 -46.98 39.61 28.68
N ASP A 809 -45.88 40.34 28.42
CA ASP A 809 -45.88 41.73 27.97
C ASP A 809 -44.77 41.92 26.90
N PRO A 810 -45.10 41.79 25.60
CA PRO A 810 -44.12 41.86 24.53
C PRO A 810 -43.72 43.30 24.22
N SER A 811 -42.66 43.78 24.88
CA SER A 811 -41.96 45.01 24.47
C SER A 811 -40.54 44.69 23.96
N PRO A 812 -40.28 44.79 22.64
CA PRO A 812 -38.93 44.55 22.10
C PRO A 812 -37.94 45.62 22.56
N MET A 813 -36.65 45.28 22.60
CA MET A 813 -35.57 46.24 22.83
C MET A 813 -35.17 46.94 21.52
N GLU A 814 -34.74 48.19 21.61
CA GLU A 814 -34.27 49.00 20.48
C GLU A 814 -32.99 48.41 19.87
N GLN A 815 -32.90 48.37 18.54
CA GLN A 815 -31.81 47.72 17.81
C GLN A 815 -30.44 48.40 18.04
N SER A 816 -30.41 49.72 18.22
CA SER A 816 -29.23 50.51 18.57
C SER A 816 -28.58 50.04 19.89
N VAL A 817 -29.40 49.77 20.91
CA VAL A 817 -28.96 49.30 22.22
C VAL A 817 -28.40 47.87 22.12
N ILE A 818 -29.02 47.01 21.31
CA ILE A 818 -28.54 45.65 21.06
C ILE A 818 -27.17 45.67 20.36
N GLU A 819 -27.01 46.51 19.34
CA GLU A 819 -25.74 46.69 18.63
C GLU A 819 -24.63 47.15 19.59
N VAL A 820 -24.91 48.12 20.46
CA VAL A 820 -23.95 48.60 21.47
C VAL A 820 -23.55 47.48 22.43
N ILE A 821 -24.51 46.72 22.97
CA ILE A 821 -24.25 45.61 23.90
C ILE A 821 -23.39 44.50 23.25
N CYS A 822 -23.63 44.20 21.97
CA CYS A 822 -22.84 43.21 21.23
C CYS A 822 -21.45 43.75 20.81
N ALA A 823 -21.33 45.04 20.48
CA ALA A 823 -20.09 45.67 19.98
C ALA A 823 -19.07 46.00 21.08
N THR A 824 -19.49 46.25 22.33
CA THR A 824 -18.60 46.64 23.44
C THR A 824 -17.58 45.57 23.85
N CYS A 825 -17.67 44.34 23.32
CA CYS A 825 -16.79 43.23 23.71
C CYS A 825 -15.40 43.23 23.05
N ILE A 826 -15.14 43.98 21.96
CA ILE A 826 -13.90 43.84 21.17
C ILE A 826 -12.85 44.95 21.40
N PRO A 827 -13.19 46.26 21.39
CA PRO A 827 -12.15 47.30 21.41
C PRO A 827 -11.54 47.58 22.79
N VAL A 828 -12.21 47.18 23.89
CA VAL A 828 -11.76 47.45 25.26
C VAL A 828 -10.97 46.28 25.84
N PHE A 829 -11.43 45.04 25.64
CA PHE A 829 -10.86 43.88 26.33
C PHE A 829 -9.53 43.39 25.72
N LEU A 830 -9.34 43.47 24.41
CA LEU A 830 -8.14 42.94 23.77
C LEU A 830 -6.85 43.70 24.18
N PRO A 831 -6.78 45.05 24.12
CA PRO A 831 -5.61 45.78 24.60
C PRO A 831 -5.42 45.64 26.12
N LEU A 832 -6.49 45.63 26.93
CA LEU A 832 -6.40 45.42 28.38
C LEU A 832 -5.91 44.02 28.76
N THR A 833 -6.30 42.99 28.01
CA THR A 833 -5.79 41.61 28.23
C THR A 833 -4.33 41.45 27.80
N VAL A 834 -3.89 42.10 26.72
CA VAL A 834 -2.47 42.11 26.33
C VAL A 834 -1.63 42.85 27.38
N LEU A 835 -2.09 44.00 27.88
CA LEU A 835 -1.42 44.74 28.95
C LEU A 835 -1.39 43.95 30.27
N TYR A 836 -2.49 43.27 30.61
CA TYR A 836 -2.57 42.37 31.76
C TYR A 836 -1.63 41.18 31.63
N LEU A 837 -1.59 40.51 30.48
CA LEU A 837 -0.68 39.39 30.20
C LEU A 837 0.79 39.83 30.25
N LEU A 838 1.12 41.01 29.72
CA LEU A 838 2.46 41.59 29.85
C LEU A 838 2.83 41.90 31.31
N SER A 839 1.87 42.39 32.11
CA SER A 839 2.08 42.68 33.54
C SER A 839 2.17 41.43 34.44
N VAL A 840 1.44 40.36 34.11
CA VAL A 840 1.35 39.13 34.91
C VAL A 840 2.46 38.14 34.56
N CYS A 841 2.94 38.12 33.32
CA CYS A 841 3.92 37.14 32.88
C CYS A 841 5.28 37.24 33.55
N ARG A 842 5.62 38.36 34.23
CA ARG A 842 6.86 38.57 35.03
C ARG A 842 8.09 37.82 34.47
N SER A 843 8.23 37.86 33.15
CA SER A 843 9.32 37.21 32.45
C SER A 843 10.56 38.06 32.68
N PRO A 844 11.72 37.48 33.04
CA PRO A 844 12.96 38.23 33.17
C PRO A 844 13.42 38.89 31.85
N ALA A 845 12.75 38.61 30.73
CA ALA A 845 13.00 39.18 29.41
C ALA A 845 12.01 40.30 29.00
N ALA A 846 11.05 40.70 29.84
CA ALA A 846 10.17 41.83 29.54
C ALA A 846 10.84 43.15 29.97
N SER A 847 11.51 43.80 29.03
CA SER A 847 12.43 44.95 29.18
C SER A 847 11.78 46.26 29.61
N VAL A 848 10.50 46.49 29.29
CA VAL A 848 9.80 47.76 29.56
C VAL A 848 9.71 48.11 31.06
N LEU A 849 9.88 47.13 31.96
CA LEU A 849 9.86 47.35 33.42
C LEU A 849 11.24 47.44 34.09
N GLN A 850 12.35 47.33 33.35
CA GLN A 850 13.72 47.50 33.89
C GLN A 850 14.23 48.93 33.65
N TRP A 851 13.81 49.86 34.50
CA TRP A 851 14.33 51.23 34.55
C TRP A 851 15.11 51.44 35.86
N PRO A 852 16.36 51.93 35.85
CA PRO A 852 17.21 52.34 34.72
C PRO A 852 17.88 51.15 33.98
N PRO A 853 18.43 51.36 32.76
CA PRO A 853 19.09 50.29 32.00
C PRO A 853 20.32 49.78 32.74
N PRO A 854 20.73 48.51 32.54
CA PRO A 854 21.99 48.02 33.06
C PRO A 854 23.15 48.82 32.43
N LEU A 855 23.73 49.74 33.19
CA LEU A 855 24.94 50.45 32.78
C LEU A 855 26.09 49.44 32.67
N THR A 856 26.83 49.50 31.57
CA THR A 856 28.04 48.69 31.38
C THR A 856 29.07 49.01 32.47
N PRO A 857 29.82 48.02 32.99
CA PRO A 857 30.82 48.25 34.02
C PRO A 857 31.89 49.25 33.56
N ALA A 858 32.35 50.12 34.46
CA ALA A 858 33.31 51.21 34.18
C ALA A 858 34.64 50.77 33.52
N ALA A 859 34.94 49.46 33.50
CA ALA A 859 36.10 48.88 32.82
C ALA A 859 35.97 48.83 31.28
N GLN A 860 34.76 48.83 30.72
CA GLN A 860 34.49 48.81 29.28
C GLN A 860 34.25 50.20 28.66
N LEU A 861 34.16 51.25 29.48
CA LEU A 861 33.93 52.63 29.01
C LEU A 861 35.10 53.19 28.18
N TRP A 862 36.28 52.56 28.24
CA TRP A 862 37.48 52.96 27.51
C TRP A 862 37.66 52.25 26.16
N ASP A 863 36.73 51.37 25.79
CA ASP A 863 36.76 50.66 24.52
C ASP A 863 35.96 51.47 23.46
N PRO A 864 36.58 51.95 22.37
CA PRO A 864 35.91 52.80 21.38
C PRO A 864 34.73 52.10 20.67
N LEU A 865 34.66 50.75 20.70
CA LEU A 865 33.52 49.98 20.20
C LEU A 865 32.32 49.97 21.15
N ALA A 866 32.52 50.09 22.47
CA ALA A 866 31.44 50.04 23.46
C ALA A 866 30.56 51.30 23.44
N VAL A 867 31.11 52.43 23.01
CA VAL A 867 30.38 53.70 22.84
C VAL A 867 29.40 53.64 21.66
N VAL A 868 29.68 52.83 20.63
CA VAL A 868 28.81 52.65 19.46
C VAL A 868 27.58 51.79 19.80
N LEU A 869 27.74 50.81 20.70
CA LEU A 869 26.65 49.93 21.19
C LEU A 869 25.68 50.62 22.17
N VAL A 870 26.04 51.78 22.73
CA VAL A 870 25.19 52.56 23.67
C VAL A 870 24.50 53.75 22.97
N ALA A 871 24.65 53.89 21.65
CA ALA A 871 24.24 55.09 20.92
C ALA A 871 22.79 55.11 20.39
N GLY A 872 22.04 54.00 20.35
CA GLY A 872 20.69 53.96 19.77
C GLY A 872 19.64 54.75 20.54
N PHE A 873 19.48 54.47 21.84
CA PHE A 873 18.57 55.22 22.71
C PHE A 873 18.99 56.69 22.84
N HIS A 874 20.29 56.96 22.96
CA HIS A 874 20.81 58.33 22.96
C HIS A 874 20.53 59.06 21.65
N SER A 875 20.62 58.38 20.49
CA SER A 875 20.23 58.93 19.19
C SER A 875 18.75 59.29 19.16
N LEU A 876 17.86 58.44 19.70
CA LEU A 876 16.43 58.77 19.82
C LEU A 876 16.22 60.00 20.71
N CYS A 877 16.85 60.05 21.89
CA CYS A 877 16.76 61.20 22.79
C CYS A 877 17.28 62.49 22.14
N ILE A 878 18.39 62.43 21.41
CA ILE A 878 18.95 63.57 20.68
C ILE A 878 18.00 64.00 19.56
N THR A 879 17.45 63.06 18.78
CA THR A 879 16.47 63.37 17.73
C THR A 879 15.20 63.99 18.31
N VAL A 880 14.67 63.46 19.43
CA VAL A 880 13.51 64.04 20.12
C VAL A 880 13.84 65.43 20.67
N ALA A 881 15.01 65.62 21.28
CA ALA A 881 15.44 66.94 21.77
C ALA A 881 15.61 67.96 20.64
N LEU A 882 16.16 67.55 19.49
CA LEU A 882 16.25 68.37 18.28
C LEU A 882 14.87 68.69 17.70
N LEU A 883 13.94 67.73 17.68
CA LEU A 883 12.56 67.96 17.23
C LEU A 883 11.81 68.92 18.16
N LEU A 884 11.98 68.78 19.48
CA LEU A 884 11.43 69.72 20.47
C LEU A 884 12.05 71.11 20.34
N LEU A 885 13.34 71.21 20.06
CA LEU A 885 14.01 72.48 19.75
C LEU A 885 13.48 73.10 18.46
N CYS A 886 13.29 72.31 17.41
CA CYS A 886 12.70 72.75 16.14
C CYS A 886 11.25 73.22 16.31
N LEU A 887 10.45 72.55 17.14
CA LEU A 887 9.11 72.97 17.53
C LEU A 887 9.16 74.27 18.34
N GLY A 888 10.11 74.41 19.28
CA GLY A 888 10.34 75.62 20.06
C GLY A 888 10.83 76.83 19.23
N LEU A 889 11.52 76.57 18.11
CA LEU A 889 11.89 77.57 17.11
C LEU A 889 10.77 77.89 16.11
N GLY A 890 9.59 77.27 16.26
CA GLY A 890 8.40 77.56 15.46
C GLY A 890 8.36 76.87 14.08
N MET A 891 9.09 75.76 13.88
CA MET A 891 9.01 75.01 12.63
C MET A 891 7.70 74.21 12.53
N PRO A 892 6.92 74.31 11.43
CA PRO A 892 5.66 73.60 11.28
C PRO A 892 5.90 72.13 10.95
N LEU A 893 5.98 71.28 11.97
CA LEU A 893 6.18 69.84 11.81
C LEU A 893 4.98 69.16 11.10
N GLY A 894 3.79 69.78 11.12
CA GLY A 894 2.62 69.33 10.37
C GLY A 894 2.79 69.41 8.84
N TYR A 895 3.73 70.22 8.33
CA TYR A 895 4.06 70.27 6.90
C TYR A 895 4.69 68.95 6.40
N LEU A 896 5.26 68.15 7.31
CA LEU A 896 5.81 66.84 6.98
C LEU A 896 4.76 65.92 6.35
N PHE A 897 3.50 66.00 6.78
CA PHE A 897 2.38 65.22 6.23
C PHE A 897 2.18 65.44 4.73
N GLU A 898 2.27 66.69 4.26
CA GLU A 898 2.10 67.05 2.85
C GLU A 898 3.28 66.57 1.99
N LEU A 899 4.45 66.38 2.61
CA LEU A 899 5.67 65.88 1.99
C LEU A 899 5.85 64.36 2.10
N VAL A 900 4.93 63.61 2.74
CA VAL A 900 5.10 62.16 2.95
C VAL A 900 5.24 61.41 1.63
N LEU A 901 4.41 61.72 0.62
CA LEU A 901 4.48 61.05 -0.68
C LEU A 901 5.77 61.40 -1.45
N PRO A 902 6.17 62.68 -1.60
CA PRO A 902 7.49 63.03 -2.15
C PRO A 902 8.65 62.38 -1.39
N LEU A 903 8.59 62.32 -0.05
CA LEU A 903 9.64 61.73 0.78
C LEU A 903 9.72 60.21 0.58
N ALA A 904 8.58 59.53 0.42
CA ALA A 904 8.54 58.10 0.10
C ALA A 904 9.17 57.83 -1.27
N VAL A 905 8.85 58.63 -2.30
CA VAL A 905 9.46 58.48 -3.64
C VAL A 905 10.97 58.73 -3.57
N CYS A 906 11.41 59.75 -2.83
CA CYS A 906 12.83 60.01 -2.61
C CYS A 906 13.52 58.87 -1.85
N ALA A 907 12.88 58.27 -0.84
CA ALA A 907 13.41 57.13 -0.10
C ALA A 907 13.55 55.88 -0.98
N ILE A 908 12.59 55.63 -1.89
CA ILE A 908 12.67 54.54 -2.87
C ILE A 908 13.80 54.79 -3.89
N ALA A 909 13.95 56.03 -4.36
CA ALA A 909 15.05 56.38 -5.25
C ALA A 909 16.41 56.23 -4.54
N LEU A 910 16.50 56.64 -3.27
CA LEU A 910 17.70 56.51 -2.44
C LEU A 910 18.05 55.05 -2.19
N SER A 911 17.08 54.19 -1.87
CA SER A 911 17.32 52.76 -1.67
C SER A 911 17.84 52.10 -2.95
N TYR A 912 17.27 52.44 -4.11
CA TYR A 912 17.74 51.95 -5.41
C TYR A 912 19.19 52.39 -5.71
N LEU A 913 19.51 53.67 -5.50
CA LEU A 913 20.86 54.20 -5.69
C LEU A 913 21.88 53.59 -4.71
N LEU A 914 21.49 53.40 -3.45
CA LEU A 914 22.31 52.77 -2.43
C LEU A 914 22.60 51.31 -2.80
N SER A 915 21.59 50.54 -3.23
CA SER A 915 21.78 49.15 -3.66
C SER A 915 22.63 49.04 -4.92
N MET A 916 22.53 49.99 -5.85
CA MET A 916 23.42 50.04 -7.02
C MET A 916 24.87 50.30 -6.61
N TYR A 917 25.10 51.24 -5.68
CA TYR A 917 26.42 51.48 -5.10
C TYR A 917 26.98 50.23 -4.41
N LEU A 918 26.18 49.56 -3.58
CA LEU A 918 26.58 48.35 -2.86
C LEU A 918 26.90 47.19 -3.81
N TYR A 919 26.10 47.01 -4.85
CA TYR A 919 26.31 45.98 -5.85
C TYR A 919 27.62 46.21 -6.63
N ILE A 920 27.87 47.45 -7.07
CA ILE A 920 29.14 47.81 -7.73
C ILE A 920 30.31 47.59 -6.77
N ARG A 921 30.22 48.12 -5.54
CA ARG A 921 31.28 48.01 -4.53
C ARG A 921 31.63 46.56 -4.19
N SER A 922 30.66 45.66 -4.21
CA SER A 922 30.84 44.25 -3.88
C SER A 922 31.86 43.51 -4.78
N PHE A 923 32.15 44.01 -5.98
CA PHE A 923 33.17 43.42 -6.87
C PHE A 923 34.61 43.62 -6.37
N TRP A 924 34.83 44.60 -5.49
CA TRP A 924 36.13 44.84 -4.86
C TRP A 924 36.20 44.25 -3.43
N ALA A 925 35.15 43.59 -2.96
CA ALA A 925 35.12 42.97 -1.64
C ALA A 925 35.84 41.60 -1.63
N PRO A 926 36.53 41.25 -0.53
CA PRO A 926 37.18 39.95 -0.40
C PRO A 926 36.15 38.82 -0.27
N LYS A 927 36.51 37.62 -0.75
CA LYS A 927 35.59 36.47 -0.86
C LYS A 927 34.97 36.00 0.47
N TYR A 928 35.58 36.31 1.61
CA TYR A 928 35.05 35.96 2.95
C TYR A 928 33.95 36.92 3.43
N ALA A 929 33.80 38.09 2.83
CA ALA A 929 32.81 39.11 3.18
C ALA A 929 31.52 39.02 2.33
N LEU A 930 31.45 38.02 1.42
CA LEU A 930 30.30 37.79 0.57
C LEU A 930 29.23 36.97 1.31
N SER A 931 27.96 37.33 1.09
CA SER A 931 26.82 36.57 1.63
C SER A 931 26.67 35.22 0.92
N LEU A 932 26.25 34.18 1.63
CA LEU A 932 26.03 32.85 1.04
C LEU A 932 24.91 32.86 -0.01
N GLY A 933 23.87 33.67 0.25
CA GLY A 933 22.70 33.81 -0.62
C GLY A 933 22.91 34.75 -1.81
N GLY A 934 23.90 35.65 -1.78
CA GLY A 934 24.14 36.67 -2.80
C GLY A 934 25.26 36.35 -3.80
N ASN A 935 25.69 35.09 -3.93
CA ASN A 935 26.77 34.70 -4.87
C ASN A 935 26.29 33.64 -5.87
N THR A 936 25.12 33.89 -6.48
CA THR A 936 24.45 32.93 -7.36
C THR A 936 24.88 33.03 -8.83
N GLY A 937 25.58 34.11 -9.20
CA GLY A 937 26.02 34.38 -10.57
C GLY A 937 24.93 35.01 -11.46
N ASN A 938 23.71 35.19 -10.93
CA ASN A 938 22.65 35.93 -11.61
C ASN A 938 22.67 37.41 -11.14
N PRO A 939 22.95 38.38 -12.03
CA PRO A 939 23.13 39.78 -11.63
C PRO A 939 21.87 40.43 -11.05
N LEU A 940 20.67 40.02 -11.49
CA LEU A 940 19.40 40.56 -10.98
C LEU A 940 19.12 40.09 -9.55
N TYR A 941 19.36 38.80 -9.29
CA TYR A 941 19.13 38.19 -7.98
C TYR A 941 20.17 38.66 -6.96
N ASP A 942 21.44 38.71 -7.36
CA ASP A 942 22.55 39.19 -6.53
C ASP A 942 22.44 40.70 -6.21
N PHE A 943 21.82 41.51 -7.09
CA PHE A 943 21.44 42.90 -6.80
C PHE A 943 20.29 43.01 -5.79
N PHE A 944 19.28 42.15 -5.93
CA PHE A 944 18.10 42.16 -5.08
C PHE A 944 18.40 41.72 -3.64
N ILE A 945 19.08 40.59 -3.48
CA ILE A 945 19.49 40.03 -2.18
C ILE A 945 20.73 40.72 -1.61
N GLY A 946 21.66 41.14 -2.47
CA GLY A 946 22.91 41.79 -2.06
C GLY A 946 24.07 40.80 -1.93
N ARG A 947 25.18 41.12 -2.62
CA ARG A 947 26.40 40.27 -2.69
C ARG A 947 27.24 40.34 -1.42
N GLU A 948 27.28 41.48 -0.75
CA GLU A 948 28.09 41.71 0.45
C GLU A 948 27.25 41.53 1.71
N LEU A 949 27.79 40.82 2.72
CA LEU A 949 27.04 40.48 3.93
C LEU A 949 26.78 41.71 4.81
N ASN A 950 27.85 42.41 5.20
CA ASN A 950 27.80 43.61 6.04
C ASN A 950 28.72 44.69 5.43
N PRO A 951 28.19 45.57 4.56
CA PRO A 951 29.00 46.57 3.90
C PRO A 951 29.43 47.69 4.84
N ARG A 952 30.74 47.87 5.00
CA ARG A 952 31.32 48.87 5.91
C ARG A 952 32.08 50.00 5.20
N ILE A 953 31.91 51.22 5.67
CA ILE A 953 32.73 52.39 5.31
C ILE A 953 33.58 52.74 6.54
N GLY A 954 34.82 52.27 6.60
CA GLY A 954 35.61 52.29 7.83
C GLY A 954 34.96 51.40 8.90
N ASP A 955 34.71 51.96 10.09
CA ASP A 955 34.02 51.26 11.19
C ASP A 955 32.49 51.35 11.11
N PHE A 956 31.95 52.05 10.11
CA PHE A 956 30.51 52.29 9.97
C PHE A 956 29.83 51.16 9.18
N ASP A 957 28.92 50.44 9.85
CA ASP A 957 28.12 49.36 9.25
C ASP A 957 26.81 49.93 8.67
N LEU A 958 26.72 49.93 7.33
CA LEU A 958 25.60 50.54 6.60
C LEU A 958 24.27 49.84 6.85
N LYS A 959 24.31 48.51 7.02
CA LYS A 959 23.13 47.67 7.16
C LYS A 959 22.45 47.92 8.51
N TYR A 960 23.25 47.76 9.56
CA TYR A 960 22.84 48.08 10.93
C TYR A 960 22.38 49.53 11.08
N PHE A 961 23.07 50.47 10.44
CA PHE A 961 22.66 51.87 10.46
C PHE A 961 21.28 52.07 9.82
N CYS A 962 21.06 51.56 8.60
CA CYS A 962 19.81 51.74 7.86
C CYS A 962 18.60 51.15 8.57
N GLU A 963 18.74 49.96 9.14
CA GLU A 963 17.67 49.23 9.86
C GLU A 963 17.16 50.04 11.07
N LEU A 964 18.06 50.52 11.92
CA LEU A 964 17.67 51.12 13.20
C LEU A 964 17.51 52.64 13.17
N ARG A 965 18.35 53.38 12.43
CA ARG A 965 18.42 54.84 12.54
C ARG A 965 17.42 55.52 11.59
N PRO A 966 17.64 55.64 10.28
CA PRO A 966 16.67 56.27 9.38
C PRO A 966 15.37 55.46 9.25
N GLY A 967 15.38 54.14 9.47
CA GLY A 967 14.18 53.29 9.47
C GLY A 967 13.28 53.53 10.69
N LEU A 968 13.64 52.98 11.85
CA LEU A 968 12.78 53.04 13.05
C LEU A 968 12.63 54.44 13.64
N ILE A 969 13.70 55.25 13.72
CA ILE A 969 13.57 56.63 14.24
C ILE A 969 12.79 57.48 13.23
N GLY A 970 13.03 57.30 11.92
CA GLY A 970 12.27 57.98 10.87
C GLY A 970 10.76 57.73 10.94
N TRP A 971 10.36 56.49 11.24
CA TRP A 971 8.95 56.14 11.48
C TRP A 971 8.32 56.97 12.61
N VAL A 972 9.01 57.11 13.76
CA VAL A 972 8.53 57.92 14.88
C VAL A 972 8.40 59.40 14.48
N VAL A 973 9.35 59.94 13.73
CA VAL A 973 9.29 61.34 13.27
C VAL A 973 8.08 61.58 12.35
N ILE A 974 7.81 60.66 11.42
CA ILE A 974 6.66 60.73 10.51
C ILE A 974 5.34 60.71 11.30
N ASN A 975 5.23 59.80 12.27
CA ASN A 975 4.05 59.72 13.16
C ASN A 975 3.82 60.99 13.98
N LEU A 976 4.89 61.59 14.53
CA LEU A 976 4.81 62.87 15.23
C LEU A 976 4.38 64.00 14.30
N GLY A 977 4.82 64.00 13.03
CA GLY A 977 4.34 64.93 12.01
C GLY A 977 2.84 64.78 11.73
N MET A 978 2.33 63.54 11.70
CA MET A 978 0.90 63.24 11.54
C MET A 978 0.07 63.67 12.76
N LEU A 979 0.59 63.44 13.97
CA LEU A 979 -0.01 63.92 15.22
C LEU A 979 -0.12 65.44 15.22
N MET A 980 0.98 66.14 14.88
CA MET A 980 0.99 67.60 14.80
C MET A 980 0.04 68.12 13.72
N LYS A 981 -0.06 67.45 12.57
CA LYS A 981 -1.01 67.83 11.51
C LYS A 981 -2.46 67.67 11.96
N GLU A 982 -2.78 66.63 12.74
CA GLU A 982 -4.12 66.49 13.33
C GLU A 982 -4.42 67.63 14.31
N VAL A 983 -3.44 68.00 15.15
CA VAL A 983 -3.57 69.13 16.09
C VAL A 983 -3.75 70.45 15.35
N GLU A 984 -3.02 70.69 14.25
CA GLU A 984 -3.19 71.89 13.40
C GLU A 984 -4.58 71.96 12.77
N LEU A 985 -5.14 70.82 12.31
CA LEU A 985 -6.45 70.77 11.67
C LEU A 985 -7.62 70.86 12.66
N ARG A 986 -7.44 70.38 13.90
CA ARG A 986 -8.55 70.13 14.85
C ARG A 986 -8.39 70.80 16.22
N GLY A 987 -7.27 71.45 16.49
CA GLY A 987 -6.95 72.10 17.77
C GLY A 987 -6.55 71.15 18.91
N SER A 988 -6.91 69.87 18.84
CA SER A 988 -6.50 68.84 19.80
C SER A 988 -6.35 67.47 19.12
N PRO A 989 -5.45 66.59 19.61
CA PRO A 989 -5.26 65.26 19.04
C PRO A 989 -6.36 64.30 19.50
N SER A 990 -6.81 63.41 18.61
CA SER A 990 -7.77 62.37 19.00
C SER A 990 -7.12 61.34 19.91
N LEU A 991 -7.90 60.73 20.82
CA LEU A 991 -7.38 59.69 21.70
C LEU A 991 -6.79 58.52 20.91
N ALA A 992 -7.42 58.12 19.81
CA ALA A 992 -6.91 57.07 18.93
C ALA A 992 -5.53 57.44 18.35
N MET A 993 -5.33 58.70 17.95
CA MET A 993 -4.03 59.18 17.48
C MET A 993 -2.97 59.14 18.57
N LEU A 994 -3.32 59.58 19.78
CA LEU A 994 -2.43 59.56 20.92
C LEU A 994 -2.01 58.12 21.28
N LEU A 995 -2.96 57.19 21.31
CA LEU A 995 -2.68 55.77 21.57
C LEU A 995 -1.78 55.13 20.51
N VAL A 996 -2.06 55.38 19.22
CA VAL A 996 -1.23 54.86 18.12
C VAL A 996 0.20 55.39 18.23
N ASN A 997 0.37 56.70 18.44
CA ASN A 997 1.69 57.31 18.59
C ASN A 997 2.43 56.80 19.82
N VAL A 998 1.76 56.67 20.97
CA VAL A 998 2.38 56.16 22.21
C VAL A 998 2.79 54.70 22.07
N PHE A 999 1.94 53.83 21.52
CA PHE A 999 2.29 52.41 21.37
C PHE A 999 3.41 52.18 20.36
N GLN A 1000 3.39 52.90 19.24
CA GLN A 1000 4.45 52.80 18.23
C GLN A 1000 5.77 53.39 18.75
N LEU A 1001 5.72 54.48 19.53
CA LEU A 1001 6.90 55.02 20.22
C LEU A 1001 7.46 54.05 21.25
N LEU A 1002 6.61 53.39 22.05
CA LEU A 1002 7.05 52.38 23.02
C LEU A 1002 7.72 51.20 22.33
N TYR A 1003 7.17 50.73 21.21
CA TYR A 1003 7.76 49.66 20.41
C TYR A 1003 9.16 50.02 19.89
N VAL A 1004 9.31 51.21 19.29
CA VAL A 1004 10.61 51.67 18.77
C VAL A 1004 11.60 51.91 19.91
N THR A 1005 11.13 52.43 21.05
CA THR A 1005 11.97 52.62 22.23
C THR A 1005 12.48 51.28 22.77
N ASP A 1006 11.64 50.25 22.82
CA ASP A 1006 12.04 48.90 23.25
C ASP A 1006 13.06 48.27 22.28
N ALA A 1007 12.85 48.42 20.97
CA ALA A 1007 13.79 47.96 19.94
C ALA A 1007 15.17 48.63 20.06
N LEU A 1008 15.21 49.95 20.36
CA LEU A 1008 16.46 50.69 20.57
C LEU A 1008 17.07 50.47 21.96
N TRP A 1009 16.29 50.02 22.94
CA TRP A 1009 16.76 49.64 24.27
C TRP A 1009 17.45 48.28 24.26
N ASN A 1010 16.93 47.35 23.46
CA ASN A 1010 17.48 46.01 23.25
C ASN A 1010 18.29 45.92 21.94
N GLU A 1011 19.07 46.94 21.65
CA GLU A 1011 19.83 47.05 20.39
C GLU A 1011 20.81 45.88 20.17
N GLU A 1012 21.37 45.31 21.25
CA GLU A 1012 22.21 44.10 21.19
C GLU A 1012 21.49 42.87 20.63
N ALA A 1013 20.18 42.74 20.87
CA ALA A 1013 19.39 41.63 20.37
C ALA A 1013 19.22 41.69 18.84
N VAL A 1014 19.17 42.90 18.27
CA VAL A 1014 19.06 43.12 16.82
C VAL A 1014 20.30 42.60 16.09
N LEU A 1015 21.49 42.66 16.71
CA LEU A 1015 22.72 42.11 16.13
C LEU A 1015 22.69 40.58 15.95
N THR A 1016 21.75 39.88 16.60
CA THR A 1016 21.54 38.44 16.47
C THR A 1016 20.46 38.06 15.45
N THR A 1017 19.81 39.05 14.83
CA THR A 1017 18.72 38.81 13.88
C THR A 1017 19.21 38.19 12.56
N MET A 1018 18.32 37.45 11.90
CA MET A 1018 18.61 36.80 10.61
C MET A 1018 19.09 37.80 9.57
N ASP A 1019 18.46 38.97 9.54
CA ASP A 1019 18.77 40.04 8.60
C ASP A 1019 20.24 40.44 8.75
N ILE A 1020 20.75 40.71 9.96
CA ILE A 1020 22.16 41.08 10.22
C ILE A 1020 23.16 39.93 9.99
N VAL A 1021 22.85 38.71 10.45
CA VAL A 1021 23.81 37.60 10.51
C VAL A 1021 23.94 36.84 9.19
N HIS A 1022 22.85 36.67 8.44
CA HIS A 1022 22.80 35.74 7.31
C HIS A 1022 22.52 36.41 5.95
N ASP A 1023 21.71 37.45 5.91
CA ASP A 1023 21.27 38.04 4.64
C ASP A 1023 22.24 39.11 4.12
N GLY A 1024 22.37 39.22 2.79
CA GLY A 1024 23.16 40.27 2.17
C GLY A 1024 22.48 41.63 2.24
N PHE A 1025 23.24 42.72 2.19
CA PHE A 1025 22.64 44.07 2.11
C PHE A 1025 22.41 44.48 0.65
N GLY A 1026 21.26 44.09 0.11
CA GLY A 1026 20.80 44.38 -1.26
C GLY A 1026 19.59 45.33 -1.33
N PHE A 1027 18.92 45.37 -2.49
CA PHE A 1027 17.73 46.20 -2.68
C PHE A 1027 16.57 45.82 -1.75
N MET A 1028 16.37 44.54 -1.45
CA MET A 1028 15.30 44.08 -0.57
C MET A 1028 15.37 44.72 0.82
N LEU A 1029 16.54 44.60 1.49
CA LEU A 1029 16.74 45.18 2.83
C LEU A 1029 16.79 46.71 2.79
N ALA A 1030 17.54 47.30 1.86
CA ALA A 1030 17.62 48.76 1.76
C ALA A 1030 16.27 49.44 1.48
N PHE A 1031 15.40 48.82 0.68
CA PHE A 1031 14.01 49.28 0.47
C PHE A 1031 13.14 49.03 1.70
N GLY A 1032 13.28 47.85 2.33
CA GLY A 1032 12.60 47.50 3.58
C GLY A 1032 12.82 48.55 4.67
N ASP A 1033 14.08 48.86 4.94
CA ASP A 1033 14.49 49.73 6.04
C ASP A 1033 14.13 51.19 5.80
N LEU A 1034 14.44 51.72 4.61
CA LEU A 1034 14.32 53.16 4.33
C LEU A 1034 12.94 53.59 3.84
N ALA A 1035 12.21 52.71 3.15
CA ALA A 1035 10.97 53.07 2.46
C ALA A 1035 9.76 52.25 2.92
N TRP A 1036 9.90 50.96 3.24
CA TRP A 1036 8.75 50.17 3.65
C TRP A 1036 8.34 50.47 5.08
N VAL A 1037 9.25 50.34 6.05
CA VAL A 1037 8.94 50.49 7.47
C VAL A 1037 8.36 51.87 7.80
N PRO A 1038 8.99 53.01 7.47
CA PRO A 1038 8.51 54.32 7.93
C PRO A 1038 7.16 54.73 7.32
N PHE A 1039 6.91 54.34 6.07
CA PHE A 1039 5.75 54.82 5.31
C PHE A 1039 4.55 53.88 5.37
N THR A 1040 4.76 52.57 5.57
CA THR A 1040 3.65 51.62 5.71
C THR A 1040 3.20 51.48 7.17
N TYR A 1041 4.12 51.52 8.13
CA TYR A 1041 3.79 51.41 9.56
C TYR A 1041 3.24 52.73 10.14
N GLY A 1042 3.35 53.84 9.40
CA GLY A 1042 2.69 55.11 9.70
C GLY A 1042 1.29 55.25 9.12
N LEU A 1043 0.77 54.25 8.39
CA LEU A 1043 -0.54 54.34 7.72
C LEU A 1043 -1.71 54.50 8.70
N GLN A 1044 -1.61 53.95 9.90
CA GLN A 1044 -2.67 54.07 10.92
C GLN A 1044 -2.83 55.53 11.36
N ALA A 1045 -1.71 56.21 11.63
CA ALA A 1045 -1.72 57.64 11.94
C ALA A 1045 -2.17 58.46 10.72
N MET A 1046 -1.71 58.13 9.52
CA MET A 1046 -2.16 58.79 8.27
C MET A 1046 -3.68 58.68 8.08
N PHE A 1047 -4.23 57.49 8.31
CA PHE A 1047 -5.66 57.22 8.18
C PHE A 1047 -6.48 58.07 9.16
N LEU A 1048 -6.04 58.22 10.41
CA LEU A 1048 -6.71 59.01 11.44
C LEU A 1048 -6.70 60.53 11.17
N VAL A 1049 -5.66 61.04 10.51
CA VAL A 1049 -5.62 62.43 10.03
C VAL A 1049 -6.71 62.67 8.96
N VAL A 1050 -6.92 61.71 8.05
CA VAL A 1050 -7.89 61.83 6.94
C VAL A 1050 -9.32 61.48 7.35
N HIS A 1051 -9.50 60.50 8.24
CA HIS A 1051 -10.81 59.97 8.66
C HIS A 1051 -11.05 60.24 10.16
N PRO A 1052 -11.74 61.34 10.53
CA PRO A 1052 -12.06 61.63 11.92
C PRO A 1052 -13.05 60.60 12.50
N GLN A 1053 -12.77 60.13 13.72
CA GLN A 1053 -13.72 59.38 14.55
C GLN A 1053 -14.40 60.36 15.53
N PRO A 1054 -15.71 60.23 15.81
CA PRO A 1054 -16.33 60.93 16.93
C PRO A 1054 -15.67 60.48 18.24
N GLU A 1055 -15.49 61.42 19.17
CA GLU A 1055 -14.76 61.25 20.43
C GLU A 1055 -15.07 59.90 21.10
N LEU A 1056 -14.02 59.12 21.34
CA LEU A 1056 -14.11 57.93 22.17
C LEU A 1056 -14.26 58.42 23.62
N ASP A 1057 -15.49 58.45 24.14
CA ASP A 1057 -15.75 58.74 25.54
C ASP A 1057 -15.09 57.67 26.43
N ILE A 1058 -13.85 57.93 26.86
CA ILE A 1058 -13.26 57.20 27.97
C ILE A 1058 -13.72 57.86 29.25
N ILE A 1059 -14.68 57.21 29.90
CA ILE A 1059 -14.99 57.43 31.31
C ILE A 1059 -13.74 57.05 32.11
N PHE A 1060 -12.95 58.03 32.52
CA PHE A 1060 -11.94 57.84 33.54
C PHE A 1060 -12.66 57.44 34.84
N PHE A 1061 -12.35 56.24 35.36
CA PHE A 1061 -12.74 55.83 36.70
C PHE A 1061 -11.87 56.61 37.71
N GLU A 1062 -12.30 57.82 38.07
CA GLU A 1062 -11.87 58.47 39.31
C GLU A 1062 -13.07 58.63 40.26
N GLY A 1063 -13.14 57.75 41.27
CA GLY A 1063 -13.81 58.00 42.55
C GLY A 1063 -15.32 58.35 42.54
N PRO A 1064 -16.00 58.25 43.69
CA PRO A 1064 -17.45 58.26 43.74
C PRO A 1064 -17.98 59.69 43.89
N THR A 1065 -17.97 60.50 42.83
CA THR A 1065 -18.83 61.71 42.81
C THR A 1065 -19.15 62.19 41.40
N LEU A 1066 -20.41 61.98 41.00
CA LEU A 1066 -21.03 62.55 39.82
C LEU A 1066 -21.04 64.09 39.87
N ARG A 1067 -20.36 64.75 38.94
CA ARG A 1067 -20.77 66.08 38.44
C ARG A 1067 -20.69 66.11 36.92
N LYS A 1068 -21.87 66.18 36.30
CA LYS A 1068 -22.05 66.69 34.93
C LYS A 1068 -21.44 68.09 34.86
N ILE A 1069 -20.46 68.29 33.99
CA ILE A 1069 -20.17 69.62 33.44
C ILE A 1069 -20.56 69.51 31.97
N SER A 1070 -21.73 70.06 31.62
CA SER A 1070 -22.09 70.32 30.23
C SER A 1070 -21.29 71.53 29.76
N SER A 1071 -20.55 71.38 28.67
CA SER A 1071 -19.98 72.51 27.92
C SER A 1071 -20.81 72.72 26.64
N GLU A 1072 -22.09 73.03 26.82
CA GLU A 1072 -22.81 73.94 25.91
C GLU A 1072 -22.68 75.34 26.53
N GLU A 1073 -21.66 76.11 26.15
CA GLU A 1073 -21.63 77.59 26.23
C GLU A 1073 -20.26 78.12 25.79
N THR A 1074 -20.02 78.24 24.48
CA THR A 1074 -19.21 79.34 23.90
C THR A 1074 -19.36 79.39 22.37
N GLN A 1075 -20.59 79.55 21.90
CA GLN A 1075 -20.86 80.03 20.54
C GLN A 1075 -21.63 81.36 20.66
N HIS A 1076 -20.95 82.42 21.11
CA HIS A 1076 -21.36 83.81 20.85
C HIS A 1076 -20.29 84.79 21.34
N THR A 1077 -19.41 85.22 20.42
CA THR A 1077 -18.78 86.55 20.24
C THR A 1077 -17.45 86.34 19.50
N LYS A 1078 -17.06 87.07 18.46
CA LYS A 1078 -17.65 88.10 17.60
C LYS A 1078 -16.53 88.41 16.57
N VAL A 1079 -16.92 88.59 15.31
CA VAL A 1079 -16.25 89.30 14.20
C VAL A 1079 -15.00 88.66 13.60
#